data_AF-A0A086KHF3-F1
#
_entry.id   AF-A0A086KHF3-F1
#
_cell.length_a   1.000
_cell.length_b   1.000
_cell.length_c   1.000
_cell.angle_alpha   90.00
_cell.angle_beta   90.00
_cell.angle_gamma   90.00
#
_symmetry.space_group_name_H-M   'P 1'
#
loop_
_entity.id
_entity.type
_entity.pdbx_description
1 polymer ?
#
loop_
_entity_poly.entity_id
_entity_poly.type
_entity_poly.pdbx_seq_one_letter_code
_entity_poly.pdbx_strand_id
1 'polypeptide(L)'
;MKQGTTRPRVGLTGAVLLLVVWTVAILIDCSSGSRVLFDRRPILARLRRATSFVDSTSGQNASPRPTKTDKIRKPRNDSRNYRYIELPNELRALLVSDPECDEAAASMRVGVGSMSDPPKIPGLAHFTEHMLFQGSKRFPGTHDFFDFVHNHGGYTNAFTSKFSTVFSFSIGPGFLEPGLDRLADLFSAPLLKSENLLKEVNAVHSEYIIDLTDDGRRKHHLIRQTAKGGPFSNFTVGNLESLMERTKQQGIDPVKAMREFHNKWYSSNLMTLAVVGRESLDVLESHVRKHFGNVPNGRVTPPVFEECSEAFIPLDPNELGTETLVVPEADLHDATFVFYLPPQAKNWRSKPLQFISEMLEHEGPTSLSSKLKREGLITSLVTDYWSPELCTVLQVNVRLTEGGRSKESVYKIGHALFTFLRNLGVSRPERWRVTEMAKIRQLGFTFADMPDPYALTVRAVEGLNYYTPEEVIAGDRLIYHFDPDIIQQYVQKFLVPDNVRLFIFDKKLAADVDREEYWFKIKHGVEPIMDSVFKKWKEITSAPANTVQSMMRMEGMALPAPNRFLPNNVAILPRPPGSGQGAEKSAFPEPLVFAGDHICANKCAVFHKQDTTFHSPKAVVELQIYYTGSHEDGVRERILTALYVQSLRFALRERFADTHRAGMSLGLGSGVAVGSTTLPTVKRQRVLTLSAAGFSDKLDYVLRAFAKSLAATEGASDEKPIPSPMELGVTMSHGVRHLMHSRVTAPSNVLASVQSSRVYTTAVRLPGGGRAARRTLTHDQITTMHRKPASMDVTLMRTPVSSLGIRIVGGRAEREATPVVAGGGKPLLEKRFFRLAFDQLRTDLRVATLNRTPLAQANDAVLELIMHPHVPVHKMYAALFEMEKNHPTLDAIFEEVADWGVKLWNEAAVEGLVQT
;
A
#
# COMPACT_ATOMS: atom_id res chain seq x y z
N MET A 1 -12.30 4.23 -65.56
CA MET A 1 -11.14 4.76 -66.29
C MET A 1 -10.81 6.16 -65.77
N LYS A 2 -9.53 6.35 -65.41
CA LYS A 2 -8.69 7.57 -65.34
C LYS A 2 -9.10 8.82 -64.52
N GLN A 3 -8.22 9.08 -63.53
CA GLN A 3 -7.53 10.35 -63.17
C GLN A 3 -8.41 11.53 -62.71
N GLY A 4 -8.20 12.21 -61.59
CA GLY A 4 -7.07 12.35 -60.67
C GLY A 4 -7.01 13.84 -60.29
N THR A 5 -7.18 14.19 -59.01
CA THR A 5 -6.50 15.26 -58.24
C THR A 5 -7.34 15.67 -57.01
N THR A 6 -6.60 15.84 -55.93
CA THR A 6 -6.97 16.08 -54.53
C THR A 6 -7.57 17.48 -54.26
N ARG A 7 -8.68 17.54 -53.52
CA ARG A 7 -9.09 18.73 -52.73
C ARG A 7 -8.77 18.47 -51.25
N PRO A 8 -8.06 19.34 -50.51
CA PRO A 8 -8.08 19.27 -49.06
C PRO A 8 -9.40 19.86 -48.55
N ARG A 9 -10.13 19.10 -47.74
CA ARG A 9 -11.21 19.62 -46.91
C ARG A 9 -10.57 20.46 -45.79
N VAL A 10 -10.68 21.78 -45.88
CA VAL A 10 -10.38 22.67 -44.75
C VAL A 10 -11.50 22.49 -43.72
N GLY A 11 -11.16 21.93 -42.56
CA GLY A 11 -12.09 21.73 -41.45
C GLY A 11 -12.50 23.05 -40.78
N LEU A 12 -13.67 23.05 -40.17
CA LEU A 12 -14.35 24.18 -39.50
C LEU A 12 -13.45 25.00 -38.54
N THR A 13 -12.41 24.37 -37.98
CA THR A 13 -11.40 24.98 -37.10
C THR A 13 -10.48 26.00 -37.80
N GLY A 14 -10.19 25.82 -39.09
CA GLY A 14 -9.36 26.75 -39.87
C GLY A 14 -10.08 28.07 -40.17
N ALA A 15 -11.40 28.01 -40.38
CA ALA A 15 -12.23 29.20 -40.61
C ALA A 15 -12.40 30.03 -39.32
N VAL A 16 -12.53 29.38 -38.16
CA VAL A 16 -12.63 30.05 -36.86
C VAL A 16 -11.31 30.76 -36.49
N LEU A 17 -10.16 30.16 -36.79
CA LEU A 17 -8.86 30.80 -36.52
C LEU A 17 -8.63 32.03 -37.41
N LEU A 18 -9.03 31.96 -38.69
CA LEU A 18 -8.98 33.10 -39.60
C LEU A 18 -9.91 34.23 -39.13
N LEU A 19 -11.12 33.91 -38.66
CA LEU A 19 -12.06 34.88 -38.07
C LEU A 19 -11.49 35.54 -36.81
N VAL A 20 -10.85 34.79 -35.91
CA VAL A 20 -10.24 35.36 -34.69
C VAL A 20 -9.05 36.26 -35.04
N VAL A 21 -8.21 35.86 -36.00
CA VAL A 21 -7.08 36.68 -36.47
C VAL A 21 -7.58 37.96 -37.16
N TRP A 22 -8.66 37.88 -37.94
CA TRP A 22 -9.29 39.03 -38.58
C TRP A 22 -9.95 39.98 -37.56
N THR A 23 -10.60 39.43 -36.53
CA THR A 23 -11.26 40.21 -35.46
C THR A 23 -10.23 40.94 -34.59
N VAL A 24 -9.08 40.31 -34.32
CA VAL A 24 -7.97 40.93 -33.58
C VAL A 24 -7.28 42.02 -34.42
N ALA A 25 -7.21 41.87 -35.74
CA ALA A 25 -6.70 42.94 -36.63
C ALA A 25 -7.61 44.18 -36.63
N ILE A 26 -8.93 43.99 -36.71
CA ILE A 26 -9.92 45.09 -36.66
C ILE A 26 -9.92 45.81 -35.30
N LEU A 27 -9.74 45.06 -34.19
CA LEU A 27 -9.64 45.64 -32.85
C LEU A 27 -8.36 46.46 -32.63
N ILE A 28 -7.28 46.17 -33.38
CA ILE A 28 -6.02 46.93 -33.31
C ILE A 28 -6.12 48.23 -34.12
N ASP A 29 -6.80 48.22 -35.27
CA ASP A 29 -6.96 49.41 -36.13
C ASP A 29 -8.01 50.42 -35.62
N CYS A 30 -8.95 50.02 -34.74
CA CYS A 30 -9.95 50.92 -34.16
C CYS A 30 -9.51 51.69 -32.90
N SER A 31 -8.26 51.55 -32.45
CA SER A 31 -7.74 52.25 -31.26
C SER A 31 -6.84 53.44 -31.62
N SER A 32 -7.38 54.39 -32.39
CA SER A 32 -6.76 55.69 -32.60
C SER A 32 -6.81 56.51 -31.30
N GLY A 33 -5.68 56.55 -30.57
CA GLY A 33 -5.44 57.57 -29.55
C GLY A 33 -4.90 57.06 -28.23
N SER A 34 -3.70 56.49 -28.22
CA SER A 34 -2.72 56.64 -27.12
C SER A 34 -1.41 55.96 -27.48
N ARG A 35 -0.32 56.74 -27.50
CA ARG A 35 1.05 56.25 -27.71
C ARG A 35 1.48 55.37 -26.54
N VAL A 36 1.53 54.06 -26.75
CA VAL A 36 2.34 53.16 -25.92
C VAL A 36 3.18 52.28 -26.85
N LEU A 37 4.49 52.53 -26.85
CA LEU A 37 5.51 51.76 -27.55
C LEU A 37 5.61 50.35 -26.91
N PHE A 38 4.89 49.37 -27.46
CA PHE A 38 5.16 47.97 -27.18
C PHE A 38 6.13 47.42 -28.24
N ASP A 39 7.32 47.01 -27.80
CA ASP A 39 8.26 46.23 -28.60
C ASP A 39 7.55 44.98 -29.13
N ARG A 40 7.52 44.81 -30.46
CA ARG A 40 6.75 43.79 -31.18
C ARG A 40 7.41 42.40 -31.14
N ARG A 41 8.67 42.31 -30.70
CA ARG A 41 9.48 41.07 -30.70
C ARG A 41 9.06 39.99 -29.68
N PRO A 42 8.55 40.29 -28.46
CA PRO A 42 8.14 39.26 -27.51
C PRO A 42 6.81 38.58 -27.87
N ILE A 43 5.91 39.30 -28.58
CA ILE A 43 4.57 38.80 -28.95
C ILE A 43 4.67 37.82 -30.13
N LEU A 44 5.49 38.13 -31.14
CA LEU A 44 5.78 37.21 -32.25
C LEU A 44 6.59 35.98 -31.78
N ALA A 45 7.47 36.12 -30.79
CA ALA A 45 8.18 35.00 -30.17
C ALA A 45 7.24 34.10 -29.34
N ARG A 46 6.23 34.68 -28.66
CA ARG A 46 5.19 33.93 -27.94
C ARG A 46 4.19 33.26 -28.89
N LEU A 47 3.85 33.90 -30.02
CA LEU A 47 3.00 33.30 -31.05
C LEU A 47 3.72 32.17 -31.80
N ARG A 48 5.02 32.29 -32.08
CA ARG A 48 5.83 31.17 -32.61
C ARG A 48 5.93 29.98 -31.63
N ARG A 49 5.99 30.25 -30.32
CA ARG A 49 5.91 29.19 -29.28
C ARG A 49 4.50 28.60 -29.14
N ALA A 50 3.45 29.37 -29.41
CA ALA A 50 2.08 28.90 -29.39
C ALA A 50 1.76 28.04 -30.64
N THR A 51 2.29 28.40 -31.82
CA THR A 51 2.15 27.57 -33.03
C THR A 51 2.98 26.29 -32.97
N SER A 52 4.09 26.26 -32.21
CA SER A 52 4.80 24.99 -31.91
C SER A 52 4.12 24.13 -30.84
N PHE A 53 3.04 24.62 -30.21
CA PHE A 53 2.30 23.92 -29.16
C PHE A 53 0.97 23.32 -29.64
N VAL A 54 0.58 23.55 -30.90
CA VAL A 54 -0.68 23.07 -31.48
C VAL A 54 -0.49 21.84 -32.39
N ASP A 55 0.76 21.44 -32.67
CA ASP A 55 1.06 20.20 -33.43
C ASP A 55 1.21 18.94 -32.56
N SER A 56 0.84 18.95 -31.27
CA SER A 56 1.00 17.80 -30.38
C SER A 56 -0.29 17.02 -30.06
N THR A 57 -1.39 17.23 -30.78
CA THR A 57 -2.67 16.51 -30.53
C THR A 57 -3.17 15.64 -31.68
N SER A 58 -2.34 15.37 -32.70
CA SER A 58 -2.62 14.30 -33.67
C SER A 58 -1.33 13.62 -34.11
N GLY A 59 -1.12 12.39 -33.64
CA GLY A 59 0.02 11.54 -34.02
C GLY A 59 1.32 11.95 -33.33
N GLN A 60 1.63 11.32 -32.19
CA GLN A 60 3.03 11.24 -31.78
C GLN A 60 3.79 10.48 -32.87
N ASN A 61 4.53 11.19 -33.71
CA ASN A 61 5.78 10.66 -34.24
C ASN A 61 6.70 10.49 -33.03
N ALA A 62 6.55 9.36 -32.34
CA ALA A 62 7.45 8.98 -31.27
C ALA A 62 8.85 8.91 -31.89
N SER A 63 9.79 9.70 -31.37
CA SER A 63 11.21 9.49 -31.63
C SER A 63 11.49 7.99 -31.47
N PRO A 64 12.22 7.35 -32.39
CA PRO A 64 12.49 5.92 -32.31
C PRO A 64 13.07 5.61 -30.93
N ARG A 65 12.49 4.60 -30.25
CA ARG A 65 12.96 4.18 -28.92
C ARG A 65 14.45 3.87 -29.02
N PRO A 66 15.27 4.31 -28.04
CA PRO A 66 16.70 4.02 -28.08
C PRO A 66 16.90 2.51 -27.99
N THR A 67 17.69 1.93 -28.89
CA THR A 67 18.03 0.50 -28.84
C THR A 67 19.03 0.16 -27.73
N LYS A 68 19.69 1.18 -27.16
CA LYS A 68 20.58 1.07 -25.99
C LYS A 68 20.69 2.42 -25.27
N THR A 69 20.66 2.41 -23.94
CA THR A 69 20.89 3.62 -23.12
C THR A 69 21.40 3.27 -21.72
N ASP A 70 22.42 4.01 -21.27
CA ASP A 70 22.97 3.89 -19.91
C ASP A 70 22.39 5.00 -18.99
N LYS A 71 21.51 5.87 -19.52
CA LYS A 71 20.96 7.04 -18.83
C LYS A 71 19.68 6.71 -18.06
N ILE A 72 19.79 5.79 -17.10
CA ILE A 72 18.66 5.39 -16.26
C ILE A 72 18.59 6.28 -15.02
N ARG A 73 17.43 6.88 -14.76
CA ARG A 73 17.20 7.70 -13.58
C ARG A 73 17.10 6.80 -12.35
N LYS A 74 18.04 6.94 -11.42
CA LYS A 74 18.12 6.16 -10.19
C LYS A 74 18.12 7.03 -8.92
N PRO A 75 17.82 6.46 -7.74
CA PRO A 75 18.01 7.13 -6.45
C PRO A 75 19.43 7.65 -6.26
N ARG A 76 19.61 8.67 -5.42
CA ARG A 76 20.94 9.23 -5.12
C ARG A 76 21.84 8.20 -4.44
N ASN A 77 21.27 7.39 -3.55
CA ASN A 77 21.99 6.41 -2.75
C ASN A 77 22.15 5.07 -3.49
N ASP A 78 21.74 4.99 -4.76
CA ASP A 78 21.89 3.79 -5.58
C ASP A 78 23.23 3.83 -6.32
N SER A 79 24.19 3.05 -5.82
CA SER A 79 25.54 2.94 -6.39
C SER A 79 25.60 2.11 -7.68
N ARG A 80 24.54 1.36 -8.01
CA ARG A 80 24.54 0.38 -9.11
C ARG A 80 24.59 1.06 -10.48
N ASN A 81 25.20 0.41 -11.45
CA ASN A 81 25.21 0.89 -12.84
C ASN A 81 24.09 0.22 -13.62
N TYR A 82 23.47 0.94 -14.54
CA TYR A 82 22.31 0.47 -15.28
C TYR A 82 22.51 0.63 -16.78
N ARG A 83 22.00 -0.31 -17.56
CA ARG A 83 21.94 -0.25 -19.01
C ARG A 83 20.67 -0.89 -19.52
N TYR A 84 19.95 -0.18 -20.37
CA TYR A 84 18.92 -0.76 -21.20
C TYR A 84 19.48 -1.19 -22.55
N ILE A 85 19.04 -2.35 -23.06
CA ILE A 85 19.30 -2.83 -24.42
C ILE A 85 18.02 -3.40 -25.04
N GLU A 86 17.97 -3.35 -26.37
CA GLU A 86 17.04 -4.11 -27.20
C GLU A 86 17.86 -5.08 -28.07
N LEU A 87 17.51 -6.36 -28.02
CA LEU A 87 18.15 -7.42 -28.81
C LEU A 87 17.61 -7.43 -30.25
N PRO A 88 18.33 -8.03 -31.22
CA PRO A 88 17.83 -8.16 -32.60
C PRO A 88 16.49 -8.92 -32.73
N ASN A 89 16.16 -9.77 -31.75
CA ASN A 89 14.87 -10.45 -31.65
C ASN A 89 13.80 -9.62 -30.92
N GLU A 90 13.99 -8.31 -30.75
CA GLU A 90 13.06 -7.35 -30.10
C GLU A 90 12.85 -7.59 -28.60
N LEU A 91 13.61 -8.49 -27.98
CA LEU A 91 13.63 -8.65 -26.53
C LEU A 91 14.28 -7.44 -25.88
N ARG A 92 13.59 -6.84 -24.92
CA ARG A 92 14.03 -5.65 -24.21
C ARG A 92 14.62 -6.04 -22.86
N ALA A 93 15.81 -5.57 -22.50
CA ALA A 93 16.46 -5.94 -21.25
C ALA A 93 16.99 -4.73 -20.47
N LEU A 94 16.85 -4.78 -19.14
CA LEU A 94 17.53 -3.89 -18.19
C LEU A 94 18.64 -4.67 -17.47
N LEU A 95 19.87 -4.21 -17.59
CA LEU A 95 21.06 -4.77 -16.95
C LEU A 95 21.44 -3.87 -15.77
N VAL A 96 21.76 -4.50 -14.64
CA VAL A 96 22.13 -3.82 -13.40
C VAL A 96 23.43 -4.45 -12.88
N SER A 97 24.51 -3.68 -12.93
CA SER A 97 25.80 -4.08 -12.37
C SER A 97 25.89 -3.59 -10.94
N ASP A 98 25.97 -4.53 -10.01
CA ASP A 98 26.13 -4.32 -8.57
C ASP A 98 27.31 -5.16 -8.05
N PRO A 99 28.54 -4.62 -8.08
CA PRO A 99 29.74 -5.37 -7.67
C PRO A 99 29.71 -5.87 -6.22
N GLU A 100 28.89 -5.25 -5.37
CA GLU A 100 28.79 -5.54 -3.94
C GLU A 100 27.59 -6.45 -3.60
N CYS A 101 26.82 -6.92 -4.60
CA CYS A 101 25.64 -7.73 -4.31
C CYS A 101 26.03 -9.09 -3.70
N ASP A 102 25.36 -9.48 -2.61
CA ASP A 102 25.49 -10.81 -2.02
C ASP A 102 24.61 -11.85 -2.74
N GLU A 103 23.67 -11.37 -3.56
CA GLU A 103 22.72 -12.15 -4.32
C GLU A 103 22.58 -11.52 -5.72
N ALA A 104 22.56 -12.36 -6.75
CA ALA A 104 22.23 -11.94 -8.12
C ALA A 104 20.79 -12.34 -8.43
N ALA A 105 20.14 -11.68 -9.38
CA ALA A 105 18.76 -11.98 -9.73
C ALA A 105 18.46 -11.75 -11.20
N ALA A 106 17.45 -12.44 -11.71
CA ALA A 106 16.87 -12.11 -12.99
C ALA A 106 15.36 -12.36 -13.01
N SER A 107 14.65 -11.55 -13.78
CA SER A 107 13.23 -11.71 -14.04
C SER A 107 12.97 -11.61 -15.53
N MET A 108 12.10 -12.47 -16.06
CA MET A 108 11.57 -12.43 -17.41
C MET A 108 10.06 -12.25 -17.34
N ARG A 109 9.54 -11.23 -18.01
CA ARG A 109 8.11 -11.04 -18.22
C ARG A 109 7.76 -11.40 -19.66
N VAL A 110 6.67 -12.15 -19.83
CA VAL A 110 5.97 -12.33 -21.10
C VAL A 110 4.71 -11.45 -21.07
N GLY A 111 4.52 -10.61 -22.09
CA GLY A 111 3.40 -9.66 -22.19
C GLY A 111 2.03 -10.28 -22.47
N VAL A 112 1.77 -11.47 -21.94
CA VAL A 112 0.52 -12.24 -22.08
C VAL A 112 0.22 -12.91 -20.75
N GLY A 113 -1.05 -12.90 -20.33
CA GLY A 113 -1.53 -13.53 -19.10
C GLY A 113 -2.93 -14.12 -19.26
N SER A 114 -3.65 -14.29 -18.17
CA SER A 114 -4.93 -15.03 -18.14
C SER A 114 -6.05 -14.42 -19.00
N MET A 115 -5.99 -13.12 -19.36
CA MET A 115 -6.97 -12.55 -20.30
C MET A 115 -6.79 -13.02 -21.74
N SER A 116 -5.67 -13.68 -22.05
CA SER A 116 -5.45 -14.30 -23.35
C SER A 116 -5.79 -15.79 -23.36
N ASP A 117 -6.32 -16.32 -22.26
CA ASP A 117 -6.80 -17.69 -22.19
C ASP A 117 -7.88 -17.93 -23.25
N PRO A 118 -7.83 -19.07 -23.97
CA PRO A 118 -8.96 -19.50 -24.78
C PRO A 118 -10.22 -19.57 -23.89
N PRO A 119 -11.37 -19.01 -24.30
CA PRO A 119 -12.59 -19.03 -23.48
C PRO A 119 -13.03 -20.42 -23.03
N LYS A 120 -12.65 -21.45 -23.79
CA LYS A 120 -12.95 -22.86 -23.52
C LYS A 120 -12.02 -23.51 -22.47
N ILE A 121 -10.87 -22.90 -22.19
CA ILE A 121 -9.83 -23.45 -21.30
C ILE A 121 -9.34 -22.34 -20.34
N PRO A 122 -10.20 -21.84 -19.43
CA PRO A 122 -9.79 -20.82 -18.47
C PRO A 122 -8.72 -21.36 -17.52
N GLY A 123 -7.68 -20.54 -17.28
CA GLY A 123 -6.48 -20.89 -16.52
C GLY A 123 -5.30 -21.39 -17.35
N LEU A 124 -5.39 -21.39 -18.69
CA LEU A 124 -4.35 -21.96 -19.55
C LEU A 124 -3.02 -21.21 -19.47
N ALA A 125 -3.02 -19.87 -19.34
CA ALA A 125 -1.81 -19.07 -19.17
C ALA A 125 -1.07 -19.45 -17.88
N HIS A 126 -1.82 -19.56 -16.78
CA HIS A 126 -1.30 -19.97 -15.48
C HIS A 126 -0.80 -21.41 -15.52
N PHE A 127 -1.54 -22.31 -16.15
CA PHE A 127 -1.08 -23.68 -16.34
C PHE A 127 0.19 -23.79 -17.20
N THR A 128 0.30 -22.96 -18.25
CA THR A 128 1.49 -22.90 -19.11
C THR A 128 2.72 -22.44 -18.32
N GLU A 129 2.54 -21.51 -17.36
CA GLU A 129 3.60 -21.10 -16.44
C GLU A 129 4.19 -22.28 -15.66
N HIS A 130 3.35 -23.10 -15.03
CA HIS A 130 3.79 -24.30 -14.30
C HIS A 130 4.54 -25.26 -15.21
N MET A 131 4.00 -25.48 -16.41
CA MET A 131 4.53 -26.44 -17.37
C MET A 131 5.87 -26.02 -17.97
N LEU A 132 6.20 -24.72 -17.97
CA LEU A 132 7.51 -24.24 -18.40
C LEU A 132 8.64 -24.67 -17.47
N PHE A 133 8.37 -24.84 -16.17
CA PHE A 133 9.39 -25.33 -15.25
C PHE A 133 9.66 -26.84 -15.35
N GLN A 134 8.86 -27.59 -16.11
CA GLN A 134 8.91 -29.06 -16.20
C GLN A 134 10.02 -29.58 -17.15
N GLY A 135 11.08 -28.79 -17.32
CA GLY A 135 12.27 -29.11 -18.12
C GLY A 135 12.22 -28.55 -19.54
N SER A 136 13.42 -28.34 -20.08
CA SER A 136 13.68 -27.80 -21.41
C SER A 136 14.67 -28.70 -22.17
N LYS A 137 14.92 -28.42 -23.45
CA LYS A 137 15.71 -29.30 -24.31
C LYS A 137 17.13 -29.56 -23.79
N ARG A 138 17.81 -28.53 -23.25
CA ARG A 138 19.17 -28.66 -22.70
C ARG A 138 19.18 -29.07 -21.25
N PHE A 139 18.07 -28.83 -20.53
CA PHE A 139 17.90 -29.14 -19.11
C PHE A 139 16.61 -29.95 -18.91
N PRO A 140 16.61 -31.25 -19.30
CA PRO A 140 15.39 -32.04 -19.41
C PRO A 140 14.81 -32.52 -18.06
N GLY A 141 15.48 -32.27 -16.93
CA GLY A 141 15.01 -32.65 -15.60
C GLY A 141 13.76 -31.86 -15.19
N THR A 142 12.76 -32.54 -14.66
CA THR A 142 11.44 -31.98 -14.28
C THR A 142 11.51 -30.86 -13.23
N HIS A 143 12.59 -30.79 -12.45
CA HIS A 143 12.83 -29.69 -11.49
C HIS A 143 14.25 -29.11 -11.63
N ASP A 144 14.93 -29.30 -12.78
CA ASP A 144 16.34 -28.92 -12.94
C ASP A 144 16.60 -27.45 -12.58
N PHE A 145 15.72 -26.54 -13.02
CA PHE A 145 15.84 -25.13 -12.70
C PHE A 145 15.65 -24.85 -11.20
N PHE A 146 14.61 -25.42 -10.58
CA PHE A 146 14.35 -25.26 -9.14
C PHE A 146 15.51 -25.80 -8.30
N ASP A 147 15.95 -27.03 -8.59
CA ASP A 147 17.04 -27.68 -7.87
C ASP A 147 18.34 -26.91 -8.04
N PHE A 148 18.63 -26.41 -9.26
CA PHE A 148 19.81 -25.59 -9.51
C PHE A 148 19.77 -24.30 -8.69
N VAL A 149 18.67 -23.55 -8.72
CA VAL A 149 18.54 -22.30 -7.96
C VAL A 149 18.66 -22.56 -6.46
N HIS A 150 17.94 -23.56 -5.93
CA HIS A 150 17.95 -23.91 -4.52
C HIS A 150 19.33 -24.36 -4.01
N ASN A 151 20.00 -25.24 -4.75
CA ASN A 151 21.33 -25.76 -4.39
C ASN A 151 22.42 -24.69 -4.39
N HIS A 152 22.18 -23.53 -5.01
CA HIS A 152 23.09 -22.38 -5.03
C HIS A 152 22.58 -21.21 -4.17
N GLY A 153 21.78 -21.51 -3.14
CA GLY A 153 21.32 -20.54 -2.14
C GLY A 153 20.32 -19.52 -2.66
N GLY A 154 19.66 -19.82 -3.78
CA GLY A 154 18.71 -18.95 -4.44
C GLY A 154 17.25 -19.25 -4.11
N TYR A 155 16.38 -18.38 -4.62
CA TYR A 155 14.93 -18.50 -4.58
C TYR A 155 14.37 -18.29 -5.97
N THR A 156 13.29 -19.00 -6.34
CA THR A 156 12.61 -18.79 -7.61
C THR A 156 11.11 -18.80 -7.41
N ASN A 157 10.42 -18.03 -8.24
CA ASN A 157 8.96 -17.98 -8.29
C ASN A 157 8.49 -17.54 -9.67
N ALA A 158 7.21 -17.72 -9.93
CA ALA A 158 6.54 -17.10 -11.05
C ALA A 158 5.13 -16.65 -10.63
N PHE A 159 4.52 -15.79 -11.44
CA PHE A 159 3.11 -15.48 -11.30
C PHE A 159 2.50 -15.09 -12.63
N THR A 160 1.25 -15.49 -12.82
CA THR A 160 0.43 -15.11 -13.96
C THR A 160 -0.58 -14.06 -13.52
N SER A 161 -0.37 -12.84 -14.01
CA SER A 161 -1.34 -11.76 -13.93
C SER A 161 -2.35 -11.85 -15.09
N LYS A 162 -3.22 -10.86 -15.17
CA LYS A 162 -4.22 -10.75 -16.22
C LYS A 162 -3.58 -10.48 -17.59
N PHE A 163 -2.47 -9.76 -17.62
CA PHE A 163 -1.81 -9.26 -18.84
C PHE A 163 -0.38 -9.76 -19.03
N SER A 164 0.17 -10.48 -18.05
CA SER A 164 1.54 -10.94 -18.12
C SER A 164 1.82 -12.11 -17.21
N THR A 165 2.77 -12.94 -17.62
CA THR A 165 3.38 -13.97 -16.78
C THR A 165 4.83 -13.58 -16.51
N VAL A 166 5.25 -13.62 -15.25
CA VAL A 166 6.60 -13.20 -14.82
C VAL A 166 7.29 -14.38 -14.14
N PHE A 167 8.48 -14.73 -14.62
CA PHE A 167 9.36 -15.76 -14.06
C PHE A 167 10.57 -15.08 -13.45
N SER A 168 10.89 -15.39 -12.19
CA SER A 168 11.96 -14.69 -11.47
C SER A 168 12.76 -15.63 -10.61
N PHE A 169 14.06 -15.40 -10.54
CA PHE A 169 14.93 -16.09 -9.60
C PHE A 169 15.98 -15.15 -9.02
N SER A 170 16.42 -15.49 -7.83
CA SER A 170 17.64 -14.99 -7.21
C SER A 170 18.59 -16.17 -6.98
N ILE A 171 19.90 -15.91 -6.94
CA ILE A 171 20.92 -16.95 -6.82
C ILE A 171 22.22 -16.36 -6.26
N GLY A 172 23.09 -17.22 -5.73
CA GLY A 172 24.47 -16.84 -5.42
C GLY A 172 25.17 -16.22 -6.65
N PRO A 173 25.86 -15.06 -6.53
CA PRO A 173 26.34 -14.29 -7.69
C PRO A 173 27.23 -15.07 -8.67
N GLY A 174 28.05 -16.01 -8.17
CA GLY A 174 28.92 -16.85 -9.02
C GLY A 174 28.18 -17.86 -9.92
N PHE A 175 26.86 -17.99 -9.78
CA PHE A 175 26.03 -18.92 -10.53
C PHE A 175 24.99 -18.21 -11.43
N LEU A 176 25.10 -16.89 -11.60
CA LEU A 176 24.17 -16.11 -12.40
C LEU A 176 24.11 -16.57 -13.86
N GLU A 177 25.25 -16.66 -14.55
CA GLU A 177 25.27 -17.06 -15.98
C GLU A 177 24.64 -18.45 -16.21
N PRO A 178 25.01 -19.52 -15.47
CA PRO A 178 24.32 -20.81 -15.59
C PRO A 178 22.82 -20.79 -15.23
N GLY A 179 22.40 -19.88 -14.35
CA GLY A 179 20.99 -19.65 -14.05
C GLY A 179 20.24 -18.97 -15.21
N LEU A 180 20.85 -17.94 -15.81
CA LEU A 180 20.33 -17.28 -17.01
C LEU A 180 20.22 -18.25 -18.19
N ASP A 181 21.18 -19.16 -18.33
CA ASP A 181 21.20 -20.17 -19.38
C ASP A 181 20.00 -21.13 -19.28
N ARG A 182 19.70 -21.60 -18.07
CA ARG A 182 18.51 -22.42 -17.80
C ARG A 182 17.23 -21.65 -18.03
N LEU A 183 17.13 -20.44 -17.48
CA LEU A 183 15.96 -19.59 -17.66
C LEU A 183 15.67 -19.35 -19.14
N ALA A 184 16.69 -19.04 -19.95
CA ALA A 184 16.53 -18.80 -21.38
C ALA A 184 16.07 -20.04 -22.16
N ASP A 185 16.52 -21.23 -21.78
CA ASP A 185 16.13 -22.49 -22.42
C ASP A 185 14.65 -22.83 -22.14
N LEU A 186 14.09 -22.42 -20.99
CA LEU A 186 12.65 -22.53 -20.71
C LEU A 186 11.80 -21.78 -21.76
N PHE A 187 12.26 -20.63 -22.26
CA PHE A 187 11.53 -19.85 -23.26
C PHE A 187 11.85 -20.25 -24.70
N SER A 188 13.08 -20.72 -24.95
CA SER A 188 13.54 -21.03 -26.30
C SER A 188 13.13 -22.43 -26.76
N ALA A 189 13.15 -23.41 -25.85
CA ALA A 189 12.90 -24.81 -26.17
C ALA A 189 12.34 -25.61 -24.98
N PRO A 190 11.16 -25.24 -24.42
CA PRO A 190 10.54 -26.02 -23.34
C PRO A 190 10.06 -27.38 -23.85
N LEU A 191 10.12 -28.41 -22.99
CA LEU A 191 9.67 -29.75 -23.36
C LEU A 191 8.15 -29.89 -23.32
N LEU A 192 7.47 -29.14 -22.43
CA LEU A 192 6.02 -29.17 -22.26
C LEU A 192 5.50 -30.64 -22.23
N LYS A 193 6.07 -31.41 -21.30
CA LYS A 193 5.93 -32.87 -21.24
C LYS A 193 4.51 -33.28 -20.87
N SER A 194 3.91 -34.16 -21.66
CA SER A 194 2.55 -34.67 -21.39
C SER A 194 2.48 -35.54 -20.13
N GLU A 195 3.58 -36.20 -19.75
CA GLU A 195 3.64 -37.09 -18.57
C GLU A 195 3.43 -36.36 -17.23
N ASN A 196 3.79 -35.07 -17.16
CA ASN A 196 3.63 -34.25 -15.96
C ASN A 196 2.30 -33.48 -15.91
N LEU A 197 1.51 -33.52 -16.99
CA LEU A 197 0.29 -32.73 -17.16
C LEU A 197 -0.65 -32.87 -15.95
N LEU A 198 -1.00 -34.10 -15.57
CA LEU A 198 -1.96 -34.33 -14.49
C LEU A 198 -1.42 -33.89 -13.12
N LYS A 199 -0.12 -34.09 -12.87
CA LYS A 199 0.53 -33.66 -11.63
C LYS A 199 0.46 -32.14 -11.48
N GLU A 200 0.80 -31.40 -12.53
CA GLU A 200 0.79 -29.94 -12.51
C GLU A 200 -0.63 -29.36 -12.52
N VAL A 201 -1.59 -30.00 -13.18
CA VAL A 201 -3.01 -29.61 -13.05
C VAL A 201 -3.49 -29.77 -11.60
N ASN A 202 -3.08 -30.84 -10.91
CA ASN A 202 -3.41 -31.02 -9.49
C ASN A 202 -2.73 -29.99 -8.57
N ALA A 203 -1.53 -29.52 -8.92
CA ALA A 203 -0.88 -28.40 -8.23
C ALA A 203 -1.71 -27.11 -8.37
N VAL A 204 -2.07 -26.74 -9.61
CA VAL A 204 -2.96 -25.58 -9.88
C VAL A 204 -4.32 -25.75 -9.18
N HIS A 205 -4.87 -26.96 -9.16
CA HIS A 205 -6.12 -27.23 -8.45
C HIS A 205 -5.99 -27.04 -6.93
N SER A 206 -4.85 -27.40 -6.34
CA SER A 206 -4.58 -27.21 -4.92
C SER A 206 -4.49 -25.71 -4.56
N GLU A 207 -3.85 -24.91 -5.42
CA GLU A 207 -3.85 -23.45 -5.27
C GLU A 207 -5.26 -22.85 -5.36
N TYR A 208 -6.06 -23.33 -6.32
CA TYR A 208 -7.46 -22.95 -6.42
C TYR A 208 -8.26 -23.31 -5.15
N ILE A 209 -8.04 -24.49 -4.56
CA ILE A 209 -8.70 -24.90 -3.30
C ILE A 209 -8.36 -23.95 -2.16
N ILE A 210 -7.11 -23.48 -2.07
CA ILE A 210 -6.70 -22.49 -1.06
C ILE A 210 -7.45 -21.18 -1.30
N ASP A 211 -7.47 -20.71 -2.55
CA ASP A 211 -8.14 -19.49 -2.99
C ASP A 211 -9.66 -19.51 -2.72
N LEU A 212 -10.33 -20.68 -2.65
CA LEU A 212 -11.76 -20.80 -2.33
C LEU A 212 -12.15 -20.18 -0.99
N THR A 213 -11.22 -20.12 -0.04
CA THR A 213 -11.43 -19.59 1.32
C THR A 213 -10.90 -18.17 1.52
N ASP A 214 -10.25 -17.59 0.51
CA ASP A 214 -9.73 -16.22 0.56
C ASP A 214 -10.79 -15.22 0.09
N ASP A 215 -11.42 -14.50 1.02
CA ASP A 215 -12.45 -13.49 0.71
C ASP A 215 -11.94 -12.34 -0.17
N GLY A 216 -10.64 -12.03 -0.15
CA GLY A 216 -10.03 -11.07 -1.07
C GLY A 216 -10.07 -11.59 -2.51
N ARG A 217 -9.62 -12.83 -2.74
CA ARG A 217 -9.68 -13.50 -4.04
C ARG A 217 -11.10 -13.65 -4.53
N ARG A 218 -12.01 -14.10 -3.67
CA ARG A 218 -13.45 -14.20 -3.95
C ARG A 218 -14.05 -12.87 -4.35
N LYS A 219 -13.76 -11.78 -3.60
CA LYS A 219 -14.19 -10.41 -3.94
C LYS A 219 -13.69 -9.99 -5.33
N HIS A 220 -12.39 -10.12 -5.59
CA HIS A 220 -11.81 -9.74 -6.89
C HIS A 220 -12.36 -10.59 -8.04
N HIS A 221 -12.69 -11.85 -7.81
CA HIS A 221 -13.36 -12.71 -8.78
C HIS A 221 -14.79 -12.23 -9.04
N LEU A 222 -15.60 -12.06 -8.00
CA LEU A 222 -17.01 -11.67 -8.12
C LEU A 222 -17.20 -10.32 -8.81
N ILE A 223 -16.39 -9.30 -8.47
CA ILE A 223 -16.44 -7.97 -9.11
C ILE A 223 -16.27 -8.08 -10.63
N ARG A 224 -15.41 -9.00 -11.09
CA ARG A 224 -15.16 -9.25 -12.52
C ARG A 224 -16.19 -10.14 -13.17
N GLN A 225 -16.61 -11.21 -12.47
CA GLN A 225 -17.53 -12.21 -13.01
C GLN A 225 -18.91 -11.61 -13.31
N THR A 226 -19.33 -10.65 -12.49
CA THR A 226 -20.57 -9.89 -12.65
C THR A 226 -20.45 -8.76 -13.69
N ALA A 227 -19.33 -8.67 -14.41
CA ALA A 227 -19.19 -7.77 -15.54
C ALA A 227 -19.70 -8.39 -16.84
N LYS A 228 -19.92 -7.59 -17.88
CA LYS A 228 -20.36 -8.10 -19.19
C LYS A 228 -19.30 -9.07 -19.71
N GLY A 229 -19.75 -10.23 -20.18
CA GLY A 229 -18.90 -11.35 -20.60
C GLY A 229 -17.71 -10.95 -21.48
N GLY A 230 -16.66 -11.76 -21.47
CA GLY A 230 -15.44 -11.55 -22.25
C GLY A 230 -14.19 -11.80 -21.39
N PRO A 231 -12.99 -11.45 -21.89
CA PRO A 231 -11.74 -11.72 -21.19
C PRO A 231 -11.67 -11.18 -19.74
N PHE A 232 -12.38 -10.10 -19.45
CA PHE A 232 -12.41 -9.49 -18.11
C PHE A 232 -13.14 -10.35 -17.08
N SER A 233 -14.24 -11.01 -17.47
CA SER A 233 -15.06 -11.85 -16.59
C SER A 233 -14.59 -13.31 -16.53
N ASN A 234 -13.56 -13.68 -17.30
CA ASN A 234 -13.07 -15.05 -17.36
C ASN A 234 -12.51 -15.52 -16.01
N PHE A 235 -12.68 -16.81 -15.73
CA PHE A 235 -11.97 -17.48 -14.65
C PHE A 235 -10.47 -17.54 -14.99
N THR A 236 -9.63 -17.06 -14.08
CA THR A 236 -8.20 -16.81 -14.35
C THR A 236 -7.25 -17.77 -13.66
N VAL A 237 -7.73 -18.54 -12.69
CA VAL A 237 -6.86 -19.40 -11.86
C VAL A 237 -6.61 -20.74 -12.56
N GLY A 238 -7.65 -21.34 -13.13
CA GLY A 238 -7.62 -22.71 -13.60
C GLY A 238 -7.87 -23.71 -12.46
N ASN A 239 -8.43 -24.86 -12.80
CA ASN A 239 -8.60 -25.98 -11.88
C ASN A 239 -8.71 -27.30 -12.68
N LEU A 240 -8.89 -28.42 -11.98
CA LEU A 240 -9.03 -29.73 -12.61
C LEU A 240 -10.19 -29.76 -13.63
N GLU A 241 -11.32 -29.14 -13.28
CA GLU A 241 -12.49 -29.07 -14.15
C GLU A 241 -12.20 -28.30 -15.45
N SER A 242 -11.61 -27.10 -15.36
CA SER A 242 -11.38 -26.23 -16.51
C SER A 242 -10.26 -26.72 -17.41
N LEU A 243 -9.16 -27.21 -16.83
CA LEU A 243 -7.96 -27.59 -17.58
C LEU A 243 -8.03 -29.02 -18.12
N MET A 244 -8.81 -29.90 -17.50
CA MET A 244 -8.88 -31.32 -17.88
C MET A 244 -10.27 -31.79 -18.22
N GLU A 245 -11.21 -31.77 -17.27
CA GLU A 245 -12.50 -32.46 -17.42
C GLU A 245 -13.34 -31.85 -18.56
N ARG A 246 -13.63 -30.55 -18.49
CA ARG A 246 -14.39 -29.83 -19.52
C ARG A 246 -13.64 -29.76 -20.84
N THR A 247 -12.33 -29.54 -20.79
CA THR A 247 -11.49 -29.45 -21.98
C THR A 247 -11.55 -30.75 -22.78
N LYS A 248 -11.45 -31.91 -22.11
CA LYS A 248 -11.59 -33.23 -22.74
C LYS A 248 -13.02 -33.51 -23.21
N GLN A 249 -14.04 -33.16 -22.42
CA GLN A 249 -15.45 -33.31 -22.82
C GLN A 249 -15.78 -32.52 -24.11
N GLN A 250 -15.11 -31.39 -24.32
CA GLN A 250 -15.23 -30.58 -25.54
C GLN A 250 -14.39 -31.10 -26.71
N GLY A 251 -13.70 -32.24 -26.58
CA GLY A 251 -12.86 -32.83 -27.61
C GLY A 251 -11.54 -32.07 -27.84
N ILE A 252 -11.11 -31.24 -26.88
CA ILE A 252 -9.86 -30.49 -26.96
C ILE A 252 -8.77 -31.27 -26.23
N ASP A 253 -7.59 -31.40 -26.85
CA ASP A 253 -6.39 -31.93 -26.20
C ASP A 253 -5.70 -30.80 -25.40
N PRO A 254 -5.64 -30.89 -24.05
CA PRO A 254 -4.99 -29.87 -23.22
C PRO A 254 -3.51 -29.67 -23.55
N VAL A 255 -2.78 -30.74 -23.91
CA VAL A 255 -1.35 -30.66 -24.24
C VAL A 255 -1.16 -29.88 -25.52
N LYS A 256 -1.95 -30.18 -26.55
CA LYS A 256 -1.94 -29.45 -27.82
C LYS A 256 -2.30 -27.98 -27.60
N ALA A 257 -3.36 -27.69 -26.85
CA ALA A 257 -3.80 -26.33 -26.57
C ALA A 257 -2.73 -25.49 -25.83
N MET A 258 -2.06 -26.08 -24.82
CA MET A 258 -0.95 -25.44 -24.12
C MET A 258 0.24 -25.16 -25.06
N ARG A 259 0.61 -26.12 -25.91
CA ARG A 259 1.69 -25.93 -26.89
C ARG A 259 1.35 -24.85 -27.92
N GLU A 260 0.10 -24.80 -28.39
CA GLU A 260 -0.39 -23.74 -29.26
C GLU A 260 -0.38 -22.38 -28.57
N PHE A 261 -0.77 -22.32 -27.30
CA PHE A 261 -0.69 -21.10 -26.50
C PHE A 261 0.75 -20.61 -26.37
N HIS A 262 1.69 -21.49 -26.02
CA HIS A 262 3.11 -21.17 -25.97
C HIS A 262 3.63 -20.66 -27.32
N ASN A 263 3.45 -21.45 -28.38
CA ASN A 263 3.95 -21.12 -29.72
C ASN A 263 3.38 -19.80 -30.26
N LYS A 264 2.15 -19.45 -29.87
CA LYS A 264 1.52 -18.19 -30.27
C LYS A 264 2.02 -17.01 -29.45
N TRP A 265 2.14 -17.14 -28.14
CA TRP A 265 2.27 -15.98 -27.25
C TRP A 265 3.66 -15.76 -26.65
N TYR A 266 4.47 -16.82 -26.54
CA TYR A 266 5.83 -16.74 -25.98
C TYR A 266 6.83 -16.27 -27.05
N SER A 267 6.61 -15.05 -27.54
CA SER A 267 7.43 -14.38 -28.54
C SER A 267 8.29 -13.29 -27.91
N SER A 268 9.57 -13.21 -28.29
CA SER A 268 10.55 -12.29 -27.71
C SER A 268 10.16 -10.81 -27.84
N ASN A 269 9.42 -10.40 -28.87
CA ASN A 269 8.92 -9.01 -29.00
C ASN A 269 7.90 -8.62 -27.91
N LEU A 270 7.28 -9.59 -27.24
CA LEU A 270 6.42 -9.38 -26.07
C LEU A 270 7.16 -9.52 -24.74
N MET A 271 8.47 -9.82 -24.78
CA MET A 271 9.26 -10.12 -23.59
C MET A 271 10.08 -8.93 -23.10
N THR A 272 10.23 -8.86 -21.78
CA THR A 272 11.15 -7.93 -21.11
C THR A 272 11.94 -8.68 -20.04
N LEU A 273 13.25 -8.49 -20.01
CA LEU A 273 14.18 -9.11 -19.07
C LEU A 273 14.78 -8.05 -18.14
N ALA A 274 15.05 -8.40 -16.90
CA ALA A 274 15.92 -7.62 -16.02
C ALA A 274 16.92 -8.55 -15.35
N VAL A 275 18.19 -8.12 -15.26
CA VAL A 275 19.28 -8.90 -14.68
C VAL A 275 20.10 -8.02 -13.75
N VAL A 276 20.35 -8.51 -12.53
CA VAL A 276 21.24 -7.91 -11.53
C VAL A 276 22.39 -8.89 -11.26
N GLY A 277 23.63 -8.44 -11.36
CA GLY A 277 24.82 -9.27 -11.10
C GLY A 277 26.05 -8.45 -10.72
N ARG A 278 27.10 -9.13 -10.24
CA ARG A 278 28.40 -8.51 -9.91
C ARG A 278 29.18 -8.08 -11.13
N GLU A 279 28.90 -8.72 -12.25
CA GLU A 279 29.57 -8.52 -13.52
C GLU A 279 29.38 -7.10 -14.03
N SER A 280 30.32 -6.65 -14.86
CA SER A 280 30.19 -5.35 -15.54
C SER A 280 29.01 -5.37 -16.51
N LEU A 281 28.50 -4.18 -16.86
CA LEU A 281 27.41 -4.05 -17.83
C LEU A 281 27.71 -4.72 -19.17
N ASP A 282 28.98 -4.73 -19.62
CA ASP A 282 29.38 -5.38 -20.87
C ASP A 282 29.34 -6.90 -20.77
N VAL A 283 29.72 -7.47 -19.63
CA VAL A 283 29.65 -8.92 -19.37
C VAL A 283 28.19 -9.37 -19.24
N LEU A 284 27.36 -8.62 -18.49
CA LEU A 284 25.92 -8.88 -18.40
C LEU A 284 25.25 -8.81 -19.79
N GLU A 285 25.62 -7.81 -20.60
CA GLU A 285 25.12 -7.70 -21.98
C GLU A 285 25.53 -8.90 -22.83
N SER A 286 26.78 -9.37 -22.70
CA SER A 286 27.27 -10.57 -23.37
C SER A 286 26.47 -11.81 -22.97
N HIS A 287 26.24 -12.04 -21.67
CA HIS A 287 25.42 -13.14 -21.17
C HIS A 287 24.00 -13.07 -21.72
N VAL A 288 23.36 -11.89 -21.67
CA VAL A 288 22.00 -11.71 -22.18
C VAL A 288 21.91 -11.97 -23.68
N ARG A 289 22.85 -11.45 -24.48
CA ARG A 289 22.90 -11.70 -25.93
C ARG A 289 23.11 -13.19 -26.25
N LYS A 290 24.01 -13.85 -25.53
CA LYS A 290 24.34 -15.27 -25.70
C LYS A 290 23.14 -16.18 -25.41
N HIS A 291 22.46 -15.97 -24.28
CA HIS A 291 21.41 -16.88 -23.82
C HIS A 291 20.04 -16.53 -24.40
N PHE A 292 19.67 -15.25 -24.49
CA PHE A 292 18.33 -14.83 -24.89
C PHE A 292 18.21 -14.39 -26.36
N GLY A 293 19.33 -14.30 -27.11
CA GLY A 293 19.31 -13.91 -28.52
C GLY A 293 18.60 -14.90 -29.45
N ASN A 294 18.45 -16.16 -29.01
CA ASN A 294 17.78 -17.22 -29.76
C ASN A 294 16.33 -17.47 -29.32
N VAL A 295 15.81 -16.70 -28.36
CA VAL A 295 14.38 -16.79 -28.01
C VAL A 295 13.58 -16.42 -29.26
N PRO A 296 12.63 -17.28 -29.70
CA PRO A 296 11.88 -17.05 -30.93
C PRO A 296 11.13 -15.72 -30.96
N ASN A 297 11.27 -14.99 -32.06
CA ASN A 297 10.43 -13.82 -32.36
C ASN A 297 9.34 -14.21 -33.36
N GLY A 298 8.15 -14.54 -32.87
CA GLY A 298 6.97 -14.76 -33.69
C GLY A 298 6.36 -13.47 -34.25
N ARG A 299 6.92 -12.28 -33.89
CA ARG A 299 6.42 -10.94 -34.24
C ARG A 299 4.93 -10.79 -33.97
N VAL A 300 4.55 -11.24 -32.77
CA VAL A 300 3.17 -11.35 -32.35
C VAL A 300 2.66 -9.96 -32.03
N THR A 301 1.52 -9.58 -32.59
CA THR A 301 0.83 -8.35 -32.17
C THR A 301 0.36 -8.54 -30.73
N PRO A 302 0.71 -7.63 -29.79
CA PRO A 302 0.19 -7.69 -28.43
C PRO A 302 -1.34 -7.81 -28.44
N PRO A 303 -1.95 -8.56 -27.49
CA PRO A 303 -3.39 -8.63 -27.37
C PRO A 303 -3.98 -7.23 -27.27
N VAL A 304 -4.82 -6.86 -28.23
CA VAL A 304 -5.64 -5.65 -28.15
C VAL A 304 -7.02 -6.12 -27.74
N PHE A 305 -7.48 -5.66 -26.59
CA PHE A 305 -8.84 -5.93 -26.15
C PHE A 305 -9.74 -4.83 -26.74
N GLU A 306 -10.79 -5.24 -27.48
CA GLU A 306 -11.63 -4.35 -28.30
C GLU A 306 -12.08 -3.12 -27.50
N GLU A 307 -11.57 -1.98 -27.99
CA GLU A 307 -11.76 -0.59 -27.57
C GLU A 307 -11.69 -0.29 -26.08
N CYS A 308 -10.47 -0.14 -25.58
CA CYS A 308 -10.08 0.83 -24.55
C CYS A 308 -10.43 2.29 -24.96
N SER A 309 -11.69 2.58 -25.27
CA SER A 309 -12.17 3.94 -25.50
C SER A 309 -12.77 4.50 -24.21
N GLU A 310 -12.84 5.83 -24.08
CA GLU A 310 -13.57 6.47 -22.97
C GLU A 310 -15.07 6.09 -22.90
N ALA A 311 -15.57 5.33 -23.89
CA ALA A 311 -16.95 4.86 -24.01
C ALA A 311 -17.14 3.39 -23.64
N PHE A 312 -16.07 2.60 -23.45
CA PHE A 312 -16.19 1.19 -23.10
C PHE A 312 -15.92 0.94 -21.62
N ILE A 313 -17.00 0.90 -20.85
CA ILE A 313 -17.02 0.22 -19.56
C ILE A 313 -17.42 -1.22 -19.87
N PRO A 314 -16.67 -2.26 -19.41
CA PRO A 314 -16.98 -3.66 -19.69
C PRO A 314 -18.20 -4.15 -18.86
N LEU A 315 -19.23 -3.32 -18.72
CA LEU A 315 -20.43 -3.58 -17.95
C LEU A 315 -21.66 -3.37 -18.83
N ASP A 316 -22.69 -4.18 -18.59
CA ASP A 316 -24.03 -3.83 -19.02
C ASP A 316 -24.47 -2.59 -18.22
N PRO A 317 -25.09 -1.55 -18.82
CA PRO A 317 -25.63 -0.43 -18.07
C PRO A 317 -26.56 -0.82 -16.92
N ASN A 318 -27.23 -1.97 -17.01
CA ASN A 318 -28.08 -2.51 -15.95
C ASN A 318 -27.30 -3.06 -14.74
N GLU A 319 -25.98 -3.27 -14.87
CA GLU A 319 -25.10 -3.66 -13.76
C GLU A 319 -24.63 -2.47 -12.92
N LEU A 320 -24.86 -1.24 -13.39
CA LEU A 320 -24.52 0.00 -12.69
C LEU A 320 -25.69 0.48 -11.82
N GLY A 321 -25.39 1.18 -10.72
CA GLY A 321 -26.41 1.59 -9.76
C GLY A 321 -27.02 0.39 -9.01
N THR A 322 -26.28 -0.71 -8.91
CA THR A 322 -26.68 -1.95 -8.22
C THR A 322 -25.96 -2.08 -6.88
N GLU A 323 -26.62 -2.77 -5.95
CA GLU A 323 -26.00 -3.32 -4.76
C GLU A 323 -25.95 -4.85 -4.82
N THR A 324 -24.83 -5.41 -4.39
CA THR A 324 -24.59 -6.85 -4.32
C THR A 324 -24.33 -7.23 -2.87
N LEU A 325 -25.25 -7.99 -2.29
CA LEU A 325 -25.08 -8.63 -0.98
C LEU A 325 -24.25 -9.90 -1.18
N VAL A 326 -23.19 -10.08 -0.41
CA VAL A 326 -22.26 -11.22 -0.55
C VAL A 326 -22.11 -11.93 0.79
N VAL A 327 -22.15 -13.26 0.78
CA VAL A 327 -21.82 -14.09 1.95
C VAL A 327 -20.30 -14.35 1.98
N PRO A 328 -19.55 -13.70 2.89
CA PRO A 328 -18.12 -13.97 3.05
C PRO A 328 -17.86 -15.31 3.77
N GLU A 329 -16.68 -15.87 3.61
CA GLU A 329 -16.21 -17.05 4.37
C GLU A 329 -15.87 -16.65 5.81
N ALA A 330 -15.11 -15.57 5.97
CA ALA A 330 -14.89 -14.91 7.25
C ALA A 330 -16.13 -14.15 7.71
N ASP A 331 -16.25 -13.92 9.01
CA ASP A 331 -17.32 -13.07 9.56
C ASP A 331 -16.96 -11.58 9.36
N LEU A 332 -16.92 -11.15 8.09
CA LEU A 332 -16.58 -9.79 7.66
C LEU A 332 -17.82 -8.91 7.55
N HIS A 333 -17.62 -7.61 7.79
CA HIS A 333 -18.61 -6.55 7.63
C HIS A 333 -17.96 -5.42 6.84
N ASP A 334 -17.92 -5.57 5.52
CA ASP A 334 -17.23 -4.61 4.63
C ASP A 334 -18.22 -4.10 3.57
N ALA A 335 -18.09 -2.82 3.21
CA ALA A 335 -18.75 -2.24 2.05
C ALA A 335 -17.70 -1.75 1.05
N THR A 336 -17.90 -2.03 -0.23
CA THR A 336 -16.98 -1.62 -1.30
C THR A 336 -17.74 -0.89 -2.39
N PHE A 337 -17.40 0.38 -2.61
CA PHE A 337 -17.92 1.16 -3.74
C PHE A 337 -16.95 1.00 -4.91
N VAL A 338 -17.42 0.37 -5.98
CA VAL A 338 -16.61 0.05 -7.16
C VAL A 338 -16.97 1.00 -8.30
N PHE A 339 -15.96 1.65 -8.87
CA PHE A 339 -16.06 2.57 -10.00
C PHE A 339 -15.17 2.10 -11.16
N TYR A 340 -15.63 2.34 -12.38
CA TYR A 340 -14.92 1.97 -13.61
C TYR A 340 -14.44 3.22 -14.33
N LEU A 341 -13.14 3.32 -14.59
CA LEU A 341 -12.50 4.49 -15.21
C LEU A 341 -11.71 4.06 -16.46
N PRO A 342 -11.28 5.01 -17.31
CA PRO A 342 -10.36 4.71 -18.39
C PRO A 342 -9.00 4.17 -17.88
N PRO A 343 -8.25 3.41 -18.69
CA PRO A 343 -6.91 2.91 -18.34
C PRO A 343 -5.94 4.03 -17.94
N GLN A 344 -5.13 3.79 -16.90
CA GLN A 344 -4.17 4.77 -16.37
C GLN A 344 -2.82 4.78 -17.06
N ALA A 345 -2.55 3.83 -17.97
CA ALA A 345 -1.23 3.65 -18.58
C ALA A 345 -0.69 4.94 -19.25
N LYS A 346 -1.55 5.79 -19.82
CA LYS A 346 -1.13 7.07 -20.44
C LYS A 346 -0.85 8.18 -19.41
N ASN A 347 -1.41 8.05 -18.21
CA ASN A 347 -1.39 9.07 -17.16
C ASN A 347 -0.30 8.82 -16.10
N TRP A 348 0.68 7.96 -16.38
CA TRP A 348 1.71 7.61 -15.42
C TRP A 348 2.56 8.80 -14.94
N ARG A 349 2.62 9.88 -15.73
CA ARG A 349 3.36 11.11 -15.39
C ARG A 349 2.60 12.07 -14.47
N SER A 350 1.27 12.11 -14.56
CA SER A 350 0.40 13.02 -13.78
C SER A 350 -0.26 12.33 -12.57
N LYS A 351 -0.46 11.01 -12.64
CA LYS A 351 -0.98 10.13 -11.56
C LYS A 351 -2.27 10.66 -10.90
N PRO A 352 -3.32 10.98 -11.67
CA PRO A 352 -4.55 11.59 -11.16
C PRO A 352 -5.26 10.72 -10.10
N LEU A 353 -5.30 9.39 -10.28
CA LEU A 353 -5.91 8.50 -9.29
C LEU A 353 -5.19 8.49 -7.95
N GLN A 354 -3.86 8.65 -7.93
CA GLN A 354 -3.14 8.73 -6.66
C GLN A 354 -3.50 9.99 -5.87
N PHE A 355 -3.77 11.11 -6.56
CA PHE A 355 -4.28 12.32 -5.92
C PHE A 355 -5.67 12.07 -5.32
N ILE A 356 -6.59 11.47 -6.09
CA ILE A 356 -7.95 11.19 -5.63
C ILE A 356 -7.93 10.24 -4.41
N SER A 357 -7.16 9.15 -4.50
CA SER A 357 -6.94 8.20 -3.41
C SER A 357 -6.44 8.90 -2.14
N GLU A 358 -5.40 9.73 -2.24
CA GLU A 358 -4.85 10.42 -1.07
C GLU A 358 -5.84 11.39 -0.42
N MET A 359 -6.74 12.01 -1.20
CA MET A 359 -7.81 12.86 -0.64
C MET A 359 -8.88 12.05 0.09
N LEU A 360 -9.27 10.88 -0.45
CA LEU A 360 -10.27 9.99 0.17
C LEU A 360 -9.73 9.31 1.44
N GLU A 361 -8.46 8.89 1.41
CA GLU A 361 -7.79 8.17 2.50
C GLU A 361 -7.24 9.09 3.60
N HIS A 362 -7.40 10.41 3.47
CA HIS A 362 -6.95 11.32 4.53
C HIS A 362 -7.67 10.99 5.84
N GLU A 363 -6.93 10.98 6.94
CA GLU A 363 -7.46 10.66 8.27
C GLU A 363 -7.43 11.85 9.22
N GLY A 364 -7.22 13.07 8.72
CA GLY A 364 -7.25 14.26 9.58
C GLY A 364 -8.64 14.54 10.16
N PRO A 365 -8.76 15.47 11.13
CA PRO A 365 -10.01 15.68 11.87
C PRO A 365 -11.22 16.07 11.01
N THR A 366 -11.00 16.71 9.88
CA THR A 366 -12.06 17.12 8.94
C THR A 366 -12.21 16.18 7.75
N SER A 367 -11.60 14.99 7.78
CA SER A 367 -11.67 14.07 6.65
C SER A 367 -12.99 13.30 6.59
N LEU A 368 -13.29 12.72 5.41
CA LEU A 368 -14.40 11.80 5.23
C LEU A 368 -14.31 10.61 6.21
N SER A 369 -13.12 10.01 6.34
CA SER A 369 -12.88 8.90 7.26
C SER A 369 -13.20 9.29 8.71
N SER A 370 -12.72 10.44 9.17
CA SER A 370 -12.94 10.91 10.54
C SER A 370 -14.40 11.26 10.82
N LYS A 371 -15.13 11.81 9.85
CA LYS A 371 -16.59 12.03 9.93
C LYS A 371 -17.32 10.70 10.16
N LEU A 372 -17.06 9.70 9.33
CA LEU A 372 -17.73 8.40 9.40
C LEU A 372 -17.35 7.62 10.67
N LYS A 373 -16.12 7.75 11.15
CA LYS A 373 -15.66 7.22 12.45
C LYS A 373 -16.38 7.88 13.63
N ARG A 374 -16.58 9.20 13.59
CA ARG A 374 -17.34 9.93 14.64
C ARG A 374 -18.80 9.52 14.73
N GLU A 375 -19.42 9.20 13.59
CA GLU A 375 -20.77 8.64 13.54
C GLU A 375 -20.81 7.16 13.96
N GLY A 376 -19.66 6.55 14.26
CA GLY A 376 -19.55 5.17 14.67
C GLY A 376 -19.96 4.20 13.57
N LEU A 377 -19.75 4.55 12.29
CA LEU A 377 -20.14 3.72 11.13
C LEU A 377 -18.99 2.89 10.57
N ILE A 378 -17.74 3.36 10.69
CA ILE A 378 -16.60 2.70 10.05
C ILE A 378 -15.39 2.67 11.00
N THR A 379 -14.52 1.66 10.84
CA THR A 379 -13.18 1.67 11.46
C THR A 379 -12.09 2.14 10.48
N SER A 380 -12.27 1.91 9.18
CA SER A 380 -11.31 2.33 8.16
C SER A 380 -11.96 2.58 6.80
N LEU A 381 -11.32 3.43 6.00
CA LEU A 381 -11.64 3.68 4.60
C LEU A 381 -10.31 3.69 3.84
N VAL A 382 -10.18 2.83 2.84
CA VAL A 382 -9.00 2.73 1.98
C VAL A 382 -9.43 2.62 0.52
N THR A 383 -8.59 3.10 -0.38
CA THR A 383 -8.80 2.93 -1.81
C THR A 383 -7.83 1.90 -2.36
N ASP A 384 -8.28 1.16 -3.35
CA ASP A 384 -7.43 0.30 -4.16
C ASP A 384 -7.84 0.44 -5.62
N TYR A 385 -6.89 0.30 -6.54
CA TYR A 385 -7.22 0.20 -7.95
C TYR A 385 -6.24 -0.69 -8.67
N TRP A 386 -6.78 -1.50 -9.58
CA TRP A 386 -5.99 -2.11 -10.64
C TRP A 386 -6.43 -1.49 -11.95
N SER A 387 -5.45 -1.16 -12.79
CA SER A 387 -5.66 -0.58 -14.12
C SER A 387 -5.35 -1.62 -15.18
N PRO A 388 -6.26 -2.57 -15.47
CA PRO A 388 -6.15 -3.39 -16.66
C PRO A 388 -5.94 -2.53 -17.92
N GLU A 389 -5.31 -3.09 -18.95
CA GLU A 389 -5.17 -2.34 -20.23
C GLU A 389 -6.55 -1.95 -20.79
N LEU A 390 -7.59 -2.72 -20.45
CA LEU A 390 -9.02 -2.51 -20.76
C LEU A 390 -9.68 -1.30 -20.08
N CYS A 391 -9.70 -1.27 -18.76
CA CYS A 391 -10.32 -0.23 -17.93
C CYS A 391 -9.56 -0.13 -16.61
N THR A 392 -9.90 0.81 -15.74
CA THR A 392 -9.41 0.85 -14.36
C THR A 392 -10.58 0.58 -13.44
N VAL A 393 -10.39 -0.31 -12.46
CA VAL A 393 -11.38 -0.54 -11.41
C VAL A 393 -10.86 0.10 -10.14
N LEU A 394 -11.52 1.17 -9.70
CA LEU A 394 -11.26 1.82 -8.42
C LEU A 394 -12.25 1.29 -7.39
N GLN A 395 -11.74 0.80 -6.28
CA GLN A 395 -12.51 0.40 -5.12
C GLN A 395 -12.30 1.41 -3.99
N VAL A 396 -13.39 1.91 -3.40
CA VAL A 396 -13.39 2.54 -2.08
C VAL A 396 -13.89 1.50 -1.09
N ASN A 397 -12.96 0.90 -0.37
CA ASN A 397 -13.21 -0.16 0.61
C ASN A 397 -13.43 0.47 1.98
N VAL A 398 -14.52 0.08 2.64
CA VAL A 398 -14.92 0.58 3.94
C VAL A 398 -15.13 -0.60 4.87
N ARG A 399 -14.43 -0.59 6.01
CA ARG A 399 -14.65 -1.56 7.08
C ARG A 399 -15.69 -1.03 8.05
N LEU A 400 -16.79 -1.76 8.21
CA LEU A 400 -17.96 -1.33 8.97
C LEU A 400 -17.80 -1.70 10.46
N THR A 401 -18.31 -0.81 11.31
CA THR A 401 -18.61 -1.14 12.71
C THR A 401 -19.95 -1.90 12.78
N GLU A 402 -20.37 -2.34 13.97
CA GLU A 402 -21.74 -2.83 14.14
C GLU A 402 -22.80 -1.75 13.85
N GLY A 403 -22.52 -0.48 14.14
CA GLY A 403 -23.41 0.64 13.78
C GLY A 403 -23.46 0.92 12.28
N GLY A 404 -22.39 0.58 11.56
CA GLY A 404 -22.27 0.72 10.11
C GLY A 404 -22.89 -0.40 9.29
N ARG A 405 -23.26 -1.51 9.95
CA ARG A 405 -23.58 -2.77 9.29
C ARG A 405 -24.88 -2.74 8.48
N SER A 406 -25.89 -1.95 8.88
CA SER A 406 -27.19 -1.94 8.19
C SER A 406 -27.12 -1.32 6.80
N LYS A 407 -28.05 -1.69 5.89
CA LYS A 407 -28.13 -1.08 4.55
C LYS A 407 -28.29 0.44 4.64
N GLU A 408 -29.10 0.94 5.58
CA GLU A 408 -29.32 2.37 5.79
C GLU A 408 -28.02 3.09 6.21
N SER A 409 -27.19 2.46 7.04
CA SER A 409 -25.89 2.99 7.42
C SER A 409 -24.91 3.00 6.24
N VAL A 410 -24.89 1.95 5.42
CA VAL A 410 -24.10 1.93 4.17
C VAL A 410 -24.57 3.03 3.21
N TYR A 411 -25.88 3.29 3.13
CA TYR A 411 -26.41 4.37 2.33
C TYR A 411 -26.01 5.77 2.82
N LYS A 412 -25.91 5.97 4.15
CA LYS A 412 -25.35 7.19 4.76
C LYS A 412 -23.86 7.36 4.45
N ILE A 413 -23.09 6.25 4.45
CA ILE A 413 -21.68 6.26 4.02
C ILE A 413 -21.58 6.71 2.56
N GLY A 414 -22.40 6.16 1.67
CA GLY A 414 -22.46 6.56 0.27
C GLY A 414 -22.82 8.04 0.09
N HIS A 415 -23.77 8.57 0.87
CA HIS A 415 -24.12 10.00 0.86
C HIS A 415 -22.91 10.89 1.17
N ALA A 416 -22.16 10.57 2.24
CA ALA A 416 -20.96 11.31 2.61
C ALA A 416 -19.86 11.20 1.54
N LEU A 417 -19.66 10.01 0.97
CA LEU A 417 -18.72 9.76 -0.10
C LEU A 417 -19.04 10.60 -1.35
N PHE A 418 -20.27 10.58 -1.84
CA PHE A 418 -20.67 11.36 -3.02
C PHE A 418 -20.67 12.87 -2.76
N THR A 419 -20.93 13.30 -1.52
CA THR A 419 -20.79 14.71 -1.12
C THR A 419 -19.32 15.15 -1.19
N PHE A 420 -18.41 14.32 -0.67
CA PHE A 420 -16.97 14.57 -0.72
C PHE A 420 -16.43 14.56 -2.16
N LEU A 421 -16.81 13.58 -2.96
CA LEU A 421 -16.45 13.48 -4.37
C LEU A 421 -16.98 14.68 -5.17
N ARG A 422 -18.25 15.05 -4.98
CA ARG A 422 -18.80 16.25 -5.62
C ARG A 422 -18.01 17.49 -5.25
N ASN A 423 -17.64 17.65 -3.98
CA ASN A 423 -16.81 18.78 -3.52
C ASN A 423 -15.45 18.81 -4.24
N LEU A 424 -14.82 17.65 -4.42
CA LEU A 424 -13.55 17.50 -5.16
C LEU A 424 -13.71 17.83 -6.65
N GLY A 425 -14.89 17.54 -7.23
CA GLY A 425 -15.18 17.82 -8.64
C GLY A 425 -15.48 19.30 -8.91
N VAL A 426 -16.20 20.00 -8.02
CA VAL A 426 -16.53 21.43 -8.17
C VAL A 426 -15.41 22.36 -7.73
N SER A 427 -14.57 21.91 -6.80
CA SER A 427 -13.39 22.65 -6.38
C SER A 427 -12.24 22.31 -7.33
N ARG A 428 -11.73 23.27 -8.10
CA ARG A 428 -10.55 23.00 -8.94
C ARG A 428 -9.40 22.53 -8.04
N PRO A 429 -8.79 21.35 -8.29
CA PRO A 429 -7.71 20.86 -7.45
C PRO A 429 -6.61 21.90 -7.33
N GLU A 430 -6.24 22.23 -6.09
CA GLU A 430 -5.28 23.28 -5.83
C GLU A 430 -3.86 22.78 -6.12
N ARG A 431 -3.11 23.49 -6.96
CA ARG A 431 -1.76 23.09 -7.40
C ARG A 431 -0.80 22.81 -6.24
N TRP A 432 -0.95 23.51 -5.12
CA TRP A 432 -0.07 23.33 -3.97
C TRP A 432 -0.19 21.91 -3.39
N ARG A 433 -1.37 21.28 -3.41
CA ARG A 433 -1.58 19.92 -2.90
C ARG A 433 -0.79 18.88 -3.68
N VAL A 434 -0.85 18.96 -5.01
CA VAL A 434 -0.06 18.09 -5.89
C VAL A 434 1.43 18.41 -5.79
N THR A 435 1.78 19.67 -5.54
CA THR A 435 3.17 20.06 -5.30
C THR A 435 3.71 19.46 -4.00
N GLU A 436 2.92 19.42 -2.93
CA GLU A 436 3.27 18.69 -1.70
C GLU A 436 3.47 17.21 -2.01
N MET A 437 2.51 16.55 -2.69
CA MET A 437 2.61 15.14 -3.09
C MET A 437 3.82 14.84 -4.00
N ALA A 438 4.15 15.74 -4.92
CA ALA A 438 5.28 15.58 -5.82
C ALA A 438 6.61 15.82 -5.08
N LYS A 439 6.67 16.84 -4.21
CA LYS A 439 7.80 17.11 -3.31
C LYS A 439 8.09 15.84 -2.53
N ILE A 440 7.04 15.31 -1.91
CA ILE A 440 6.98 14.04 -1.19
C ILE A 440 7.52 12.95 -2.12
N ARG A 441 6.86 12.46 -3.13
CA ARG A 441 7.42 11.37 -3.96
C ARG A 441 8.88 11.57 -4.45
N GLN A 442 9.27 12.81 -4.78
CA GLN A 442 10.63 13.14 -5.21
C GLN A 442 11.73 12.74 -4.23
N LEU A 443 11.71 13.15 -2.95
CA LEU A 443 12.83 12.67 -2.12
C LEU A 443 12.66 11.22 -1.68
N GLY A 444 11.44 10.67 -1.76
CA GLY A 444 11.20 9.28 -1.38
C GLY A 444 11.91 8.39 -2.36
N PHE A 445 11.99 8.86 -3.60
CA PHE A 445 12.88 8.35 -4.63
C PHE A 445 14.35 8.72 -4.39
N THR A 446 14.69 9.99 -4.14
CA THR A 446 16.10 10.42 -3.97
C THR A 446 16.82 9.65 -2.86
N PHE A 447 16.18 9.49 -1.70
CA PHE A 447 16.69 8.80 -0.51
C PHE A 447 16.02 7.43 -0.30
N ALA A 448 15.65 6.78 -1.40
CA ALA A 448 15.20 5.40 -1.37
C ALA A 448 16.35 4.49 -0.94
N ASP A 449 16.04 3.51 -0.12
CA ASP A 449 16.97 2.42 0.17
C ASP A 449 17.14 1.55 -1.09
N MET A 450 18.28 0.89 -1.22
CA MET A 450 18.52 0.00 -2.36
C MET A 450 17.56 -1.20 -2.26
N PRO A 451 16.63 -1.38 -3.21
CA PRO A 451 15.80 -2.57 -3.24
C PRO A 451 16.68 -3.81 -3.40
N ASP A 452 16.24 -4.91 -2.80
CA ASP A 452 16.82 -6.22 -3.03
C ASP A 452 16.85 -6.54 -4.55
N PRO A 453 17.88 -7.24 -5.04
CA PRO A 453 18.02 -7.60 -6.46
C PRO A 453 16.78 -8.24 -7.07
N TYR A 454 16.12 -9.17 -6.36
CA TYR A 454 14.92 -9.87 -6.84
C TYR A 454 13.73 -8.91 -7.02
N ALA A 455 13.41 -8.10 -6.01
CA ALA A 455 12.33 -7.12 -6.13
C ALA A 455 12.62 -6.07 -7.21
N LEU A 456 13.89 -5.69 -7.39
CA LEU A 456 14.29 -4.77 -8.45
C LEU A 456 14.02 -5.36 -9.84
N THR A 457 14.39 -6.61 -10.11
CA THR A 457 14.19 -7.23 -11.43
C THR A 457 12.72 -7.40 -11.75
N VAL A 458 11.90 -7.84 -10.78
CA VAL A 458 10.44 -7.97 -10.95
C VAL A 458 9.82 -6.62 -11.31
N ARG A 459 10.11 -5.57 -10.53
CA ARG A 459 9.57 -4.23 -10.80
C ARG A 459 10.06 -3.68 -12.13
N ALA A 460 11.30 -3.94 -12.52
CA ALA A 460 11.87 -3.45 -13.77
C ALA A 460 11.19 -4.07 -15.00
N VAL A 461 10.95 -5.39 -15.01
CA VAL A 461 10.29 -6.03 -16.16
C VAL A 461 8.85 -5.58 -16.35
N GLU A 462 8.11 -5.36 -15.26
CA GLU A 462 6.79 -4.76 -15.34
C GLU A 462 6.85 -3.29 -15.78
N GLY A 463 7.82 -2.53 -15.24
CA GLY A 463 8.02 -1.12 -15.57
C GLY A 463 8.34 -0.87 -17.05
N LEU A 464 9.12 -1.74 -17.70
CA LEU A 464 9.45 -1.64 -19.13
C LEU A 464 8.22 -1.75 -20.05
N ASN A 465 7.07 -2.20 -19.54
CA ASN A 465 5.81 -2.17 -20.29
C ASN A 465 5.20 -0.76 -20.36
N TYR A 466 5.37 0.04 -19.31
CA TYR A 466 4.64 1.29 -19.10
C TYR A 466 5.51 2.55 -19.20
N TYR A 467 6.80 2.44 -18.91
CA TYR A 467 7.71 3.57 -18.80
C TYR A 467 8.76 3.56 -19.93
N THR A 468 9.35 4.73 -20.18
CA THR A 468 10.54 4.79 -21.03
C THR A 468 11.72 4.13 -20.30
N PRO A 469 12.71 3.58 -21.03
CA PRO A 469 13.88 2.98 -20.41
C PRO A 469 14.54 3.87 -19.36
N GLU A 470 14.68 5.16 -19.65
CA GLU A 470 15.30 6.15 -18.75
C GLU A 470 14.55 6.31 -17.43
N GLU A 471 13.24 6.05 -17.41
CA GLU A 471 12.37 6.26 -16.24
C GLU A 471 11.89 4.93 -15.65
N VAL A 472 12.42 3.78 -16.05
CA VAL A 472 11.95 2.45 -15.60
C VAL A 472 12.01 2.28 -14.07
N ILE A 473 12.97 2.93 -13.40
CA ILE A 473 13.14 2.89 -11.94
C ILE A 473 12.33 3.98 -11.21
N ALA A 474 11.98 5.06 -11.91
CA ALA A 474 11.38 6.26 -11.32
C ALA A 474 9.90 6.48 -11.69
N GLY A 475 9.44 5.84 -12.77
CA GLY A 475 8.17 6.11 -13.44
C GLY A 475 6.94 5.81 -12.59
N ASP A 476 6.97 4.76 -11.78
CA ASP A 476 5.91 4.40 -10.82
C ASP A 476 5.88 5.35 -9.60
N ARG A 477 7.04 5.87 -9.19
CA ARG A 477 7.23 6.65 -7.96
C ARG A 477 6.93 8.14 -8.11
N LEU A 478 7.43 8.78 -9.17
CA LEU A 478 7.45 10.24 -9.31
C LEU A 478 6.20 10.84 -9.96
N ILE A 479 5.80 12.04 -9.54
CA ILE A 479 4.81 12.88 -10.22
C ILE A 479 5.57 13.97 -10.97
N TYR A 480 5.41 14.02 -12.30
CA TYR A 480 6.20 14.88 -13.19
C TYR A 480 5.50 16.21 -13.48
N HIS A 481 4.18 16.19 -13.60
CA HIS A 481 3.39 17.40 -13.80
C HIS A 481 2.01 17.24 -13.19
N PHE A 482 1.35 18.38 -12.98
CA PHE A 482 0.01 18.45 -12.44
C PHE A 482 -0.98 18.68 -13.58
N ASP A 483 -1.98 17.81 -13.68
CA ASP A 483 -3.08 17.93 -14.63
C ASP A 483 -4.42 18.00 -13.86
N PRO A 484 -4.92 19.20 -13.54
CA PRO A 484 -6.20 19.36 -12.84
C PRO A 484 -7.40 18.91 -13.66
N ASP A 485 -7.30 18.94 -14.99
CA ASP A 485 -8.43 18.76 -15.87
C ASP A 485 -8.79 17.27 -15.95
N ILE A 486 -7.79 16.38 -15.99
CA ILE A 486 -8.00 14.92 -15.87
C ILE A 486 -8.62 14.56 -14.51
N ILE A 487 -8.15 15.16 -13.42
CA ILE A 487 -8.71 14.91 -12.09
C ILE A 487 -10.19 15.31 -12.04
N GLN A 488 -10.52 16.50 -12.57
CA GLN A 488 -11.91 16.95 -12.64
C GLN A 488 -12.76 16.05 -13.52
N GLN A 489 -12.27 15.66 -14.70
CA GLN A 489 -12.94 14.72 -15.59
C GLN A 489 -13.24 13.41 -14.86
N TYR A 490 -12.27 12.86 -14.12
CA TYR A 490 -12.44 11.61 -13.39
C TYR A 490 -13.53 11.68 -12.33
N VAL A 491 -13.47 12.72 -11.50
CA VAL A 491 -14.44 12.90 -10.43
C VAL A 491 -15.84 13.19 -10.95
N GLN A 492 -15.97 14.01 -12.00
CA GLN A 492 -17.27 14.45 -12.53
C GLN A 492 -17.93 13.44 -13.47
N LYS A 493 -17.16 12.62 -14.21
CA LYS A 493 -17.69 11.67 -15.20
C LYS A 493 -17.74 10.24 -14.68
N PHE A 494 -16.79 9.82 -13.84
CA PHE A 494 -16.63 8.42 -13.48
C PHE A 494 -16.85 8.13 -11.99
N LEU A 495 -16.62 9.07 -11.08
CA LEU A 495 -16.85 8.88 -9.64
C LEU A 495 -18.23 9.41 -9.23
N VAL A 496 -19.26 8.91 -9.92
CA VAL A 496 -20.66 9.34 -9.79
C VAL A 496 -21.58 8.14 -9.53
N PRO A 497 -22.79 8.37 -8.97
CA PRO A 497 -23.75 7.30 -8.68
C PRO A 497 -24.07 6.44 -9.90
N ASP A 498 -24.20 7.03 -11.10
CA ASP A 498 -24.47 6.29 -12.33
C ASP A 498 -23.38 5.29 -12.73
N ASN A 499 -22.19 5.36 -12.11
CA ASN A 499 -21.06 4.47 -12.40
C ASN A 499 -20.64 3.63 -11.17
N VAL A 500 -21.48 3.57 -10.14
CA VAL A 500 -21.16 2.82 -8.91
C VAL A 500 -21.75 1.40 -8.95
N ARG A 501 -20.99 0.44 -8.43
CA ARG A 501 -21.49 -0.86 -7.99
C ARG A 501 -21.12 -1.03 -6.53
N LEU A 502 -22.13 -1.23 -5.67
CA LEU A 502 -21.94 -1.35 -4.23
C LEU A 502 -21.89 -2.83 -3.85
N PHE A 503 -20.81 -3.30 -3.26
CA PHE A 503 -20.72 -4.66 -2.70
C PHE A 503 -20.75 -4.59 -1.18
N ILE A 504 -21.63 -5.37 -0.54
CA ILE A 504 -21.75 -5.45 0.92
C ILE A 504 -21.46 -6.91 1.32
N PHE A 505 -20.36 -7.12 2.03
CA PHE A 505 -19.92 -8.42 2.52
C PHE A 505 -20.41 -8.59 3.96
N ASP A 506 -21.43 -9.42 4.15
CA ASP A 506 -22.02 -9.64 5.46
C ASP A 506 -22.86 -10.94 5.51
N LYS A 507 -22.53 -11.87 6.42
CA LYS A 507 -23.25 -13.15 6.53
C LYS A 507 -24.73 -13.02 6.91
N LYS A 508 -25.11 -12.02 7.71
CA LYS A 508 -26.49 -11.85 8.17
C LYS A 508 -27.34 -11.12 7.14
N LEU A 509 -26.81 -10.04 6.56
CA LEU A 509 -27.55 -9.32 5.53
C LEU A 509 -27.71 -10.14 4.25
N ALA A 510 -26.73 -10.98 3.94
CA ALA A 510 -26.79 -11.86 2.77
C ALA A 510 -27.35 -13.26 3.10
N ALA A 511 -28.03 -13.47 4.24
CA ALA A 511 -28.47 -14.80 4.67
C ALA A 511 -29.48 -15.45 3.69
N ASP A 512 -30.33 -14.64 3.07
CA ASP A 512 -31.44 -15.10 2.22
C ASP A 512 -31.14 -14.99 0.72
N VAL A 513 -29.87 -14.79 0.33
CA VAL A 513 -29.49 -14.71 -1.08
C VAL A 513 -29.50 -16.09 -1.75
N ASP A 514 -29.94 -16.14 -3.00
CA ASP A 514 -30.20 -17.37 -3.74
C ASP A 514 -29.21 -17.65 -4.87
N ARG A 515 -28.46 -16.64 -5.34
CA ARG A 515 -27.48 -16.82 -6.42
C ARG A 515 -26.16 -17.35 -5.87
N GLU A 516 -25.51 -18.17 -6.68
CA GLU A 516 -24.19 -18.71 -6.39
C GLU A 516 -23.29 -18.54 -7.62
N GLU A 517 -22.13 -17.89 -7.44
CA GLU A 517 -21.11 -17.79 -8.49
C GLU A 517 -20.49 -19.17 -8.74
N TYR A 518 -20.33 -19.50 -10.02
CA TYR A 518 -20.04 -20.86 -10.46
C TYR A 518 -18.71 -21.44 -9.93
N TRP A 519 -17.61 -20.68 -9.99
CA TRP A 519 -16.28 -21.20 -9.68
C TRP A 519 -16.07 -21.23 -8.17
N PHE A 520 -16.04 -20.07 -7.53
CA PHE A 520 -15.71 -19.92 -6.12
C PHE A 520 -16.88 -20.24 -5.17
N LYS A 521 -18.05 -20.61 -5.70
CA LYS A 521 -19.26 -20.92 -4.93
C LYS A 521 -19.68 -19.75 -4.04
N ILE A 522 -19.55 -18.54 -4.56
CA ILE A 522 -19.81 -17.32 -3.81
C ILE A 522 -21.31 -17.06 -3.81
N LYS A 523 -21.95 -17.22 -2.66
CA LYS A 523 -23.36 -16.87 -2.48
C LYS A 523 -23.54 -15.35 -2.45
N HIS A 524 -24.43 -14.85 -3.30
CA HIS A 524 -24.67 -13.43 -3.44
C HIS A 524 -26.07 -13.13 -3.97
N GLY A 525 -26.52 -11.89 -3.80
CA GLY A 525 -27.76 -11.37 -4.39
C GLY A 525 -27.48 -10.00 -5.01
N VAL A 526 -28.02 -9.74 -6.20
CA VAL A 526 -27.84 -8.47 -6.92
C VAL A 526 -29.20 -7.79 -7.04
N GLU A 527 -29.28 -6.56 -6.55
CA GLU A 527 -30.49 -5.74 -6.54
C GLU A 527 -30.15 -4.32 -7.02
N PRO A 528 -31.09 -3.59 -7.65
CA PRO A 528 -30.92 -2.15 -7.83
C PRO A 528 -30.76 -1.45 -6.48
N ILE A 529 -29.88 -0.45 -6.39
CA ILE A 529 -29.84 0.42 -5.22
C ILE A 529 -31.19 1.10 -5.09
N MET A 530 -31.75 1.10 -3.87
CA MET A 530 -33.07 1.67 -3.59
C MET A 530 -33.26 3.04 -4.27
N ASP A 531 -34.31 3.17 -5.09
CA ASP A 531 -34.55 4.35 -5.92
C ASP A 531 -34.50 5.67 -5.14
N SER A 532 -35.08 5.67 -3.93
CA SER A 532 -35.10 6.86 -3.06
C SER A 532 -33.70 7.30 -2.61
N VAL A 533 -32.78 6.35 -2.42
CA VAL A 533 -31.38 6.58 -2.05
C VAL A 533 -30.59 7.00 -3.29
N PHE A 534 -30.75 6.25 -4.38
CA PHE A 534 -30.04 6.50 -5.62
C PHE A 534 -30.34 7.89 -6.18
N LYS A 535 -31.61 8.30 -6.14
CA LYS A 535 -32.05 9.66 -6.51
C LYS A 535 -31.36 10.74 -5.67
N LYS A 536 -31.29 10.57 -4.34
CA LYS A 536 -30.59 11.52 -3.45
C LYS A 536 -29.11 11.65 -3.79
N TRP A 537 -28.44 10.53 -4.07
CA TRP A 537 -27.03 10.58 -4.47
C TRP A 537 -26.84 11.32 -5.81
N LYS A 538 -27.74 11.12 -6.77
CA LYS A 538 -27.73 11.85 -8.05
C LYS A 538 -27.94 13.36 -7.89
N GLU A 539 -28.86 13.74 -7.00
CA GLU A 539 -29.11 15.13 -6.64
C GLU A 539 -27.85 15.81 -6.08
N ILE A 540 -27.09 15.12 -5.21
CA ILE A 540 -25.80 15.62 -4.71
C ILE A 540 -24.82 15.85 -5.86
N THR A 541 -24.66 14.90 -6.76
CA THR A 541 -23.71 15.06 -7.88
C THR A 541 -24.08 16.17 -8.85
N SER A 542 -25.36 16.56 -8.89
CA SER A 542 -25.85 17.68 -9.70
C SER A 542 -25.87 19.01 -8.93
N ALA A 543 -25.67 18.99 -7.62
CA ALA A 543 -25.82 20.15 -6.76
C ALA A 543 -24.77 21.25 -7.07
N PRO A 544 -25.15 22.54 -7.01
CA PRO A 544 -24.23 23.66 -7.17
C PRO A 544 -23.07 23.64 -6.15
N ALA A 545 -21.94 24.27 -6.51
CA ALA A 545 -20.73 24.26 -5.70
C ALA A 545 -20.93 24.83 -4.29
N ASN A 546 -21.65 25.95 -4.18
CA ASN A 546 -21.99 26.59 -2.90
C ASN A 546 -22.84 25.69 -1.99
N THR A 547 -23.77 24.93 -2.56
CA THR A 547 -24.60 23.96 -1.83
C THR A 547 -23.74 22.85 -1.25
N VAL A 548 -22.89 22.22 -2.07
CA VAL A 548 -22.02 21.12 -1.61
C VAL A 548 -20.98 21.60 -0.60
N GLN A 549 -20.41 22.79 -0.78
CA GLN A 549 -19.52 23.39 0.22
C GLN A 549 -20.24 23.66 1.55
N SER A 550 -21.53 23.99 1.51
CA SER A 550 -22.33 24.16 2.72
C SER A 550 -22.64 22.82 3.38
N MET A 551 -22.92 21.77 2.61
CA MET A 551 -23.03 20.40 3.12
C MET A 551 -21.73 19.93 3.77
N MET A 552 -20.59 20.12 3.11
CA MET A 552 -19.26 19.82 3.67
C MET A 552 -19.05 20.51 5.03
N ARG A 553 -19.39 21.80 5.15
CA ARG A 553 -19.29 22.54 6.42
C ARG A 553 -20.24 22.01 7.50
N MET A 554 -21.49 21.73 7.16
CA MET A 554 -22.49 21.19 8.11
C MET A 554 -22.10 19.79 8.60
N GLU A 555 -21.49 18.97 7.74
CA GLU A 555 -20.98 17.64 8.10
C GLU A 555 -19.57 17.66 8.73
N GLY A 556 -18.97 18.84 8.90
CA GLY A 556 -17.63 18.98 9.48
C GLY A 556 -16.52 18.35 8.62
N MET A 557 -16.73 18.29 7.31
CA MET A 557 -15.77 17.78 6.32
C MET A 557 -15.03 18.91 5.60
N ALA A 558 -13.76 18.69 5.27
CA ALA A 558 -12.93 19.56 4.44
C ALA A 558 -11.80 18.77 3.77
N LEU A 559 -11.28 19.31 2.66
CA LEU A 559 -10.02 18.82 2.09
C LEU A 559 -8.86 19.11 3.06
N PRO A 560 -7.76 18.33 3.01
CA PRO A 560 -6.64 18.50 3.94
C PRO A 560 -6.08 19.93 3.96
N ALA A 561 -5.57 20.42 5.08
CA ALA A 561 -4.83 21.68 5.09
C ALA A 561 -3.39 21.47 4.55
N PRO A 562 -2.62 22.54 4.26
CA PRO A 562 -1.20 22.43 3.97
C PRO A 562 -0.46 21.66 5.06
N ASN A 563 0.38 20.70 4.64
CA ASN A 563 1.01 19.77 5.55
C ASN A 563 2.21 20.42 6.26
N ARG A 564 2.01 20.75 7.55
CA ARG A 564 3.03 21.39 8.40
C ARG A 564 4.21 20.49 8.73
N PHE A 565 4.09 19.18 8.52
CA PHE A 565 5.13 18.19 8.80
C PHE A 565 6.06 17.93 7.62
N LEU A 566 5.82 18.54 6.45
CA LEU A 566 6.70 18.36 5.29
C LEU A 566 8.14 18.73 5.63
N PRO A 567 9.12 17.85 5.33
CA PRO A 567 10.50 18.15 5.63
C PRO A 567 11.04 19.23 4.68
N ASN A 568 11.85 20.13 5.23
CA ASN A 568 12.50 21.24 4.56
C ASN A 568 14.02 21.15 4.66
N ASN A 569 14.54 20.60 5.75
CA ASN A 569 15.96 20.31 5.91
C ASN A 569 16.24 18.83 5.61
N VAL A 570 17.15 18.59 4.66
CA VAL A 570 17.61 17.24 4.29
C VAL A 570 19.12 17.13 4.30
N ALA A 571 19.78 18.02 5.04
CA ALA A 571 21.20 17.93 5.30
C ALA A 571 21.50 16.64 6.07
N ILE A 572 22.49 15.90 5.58
CA ILE A 572 23.05 14.74 6.27
C ILE A 572 24.14 15.27 7.19
N LEU A 573 24.06 14.94 8.48
CA LEU A 573 25.08 15.34 9.45
C LEU A 573 26.45 14.78 9.06
N PRO A 574 27.53 15.56 9.23
CA PRO A 574 28.88 15.05 9.01
C PRO A 574 29.15 13.88 9.97
N ARG A 575 30.08 13.01 9.58
CA ARG A 575 30.50 11.92 10.45
C ARG A 575 31.15 12.49 11.73
N PRO A 576 30.98 11.85 12.90
CA PRO A 576 31.58 12.30 14.15
C PRO A 576 33.12 12.46 14.04
N PRO A 577 33.74 13.48 14.65
CA PRO A 577 35.19 13.62 14.70
C PRO A 577 35.83 12.36 15.33
N GLY A 578 36.91 11.83 14.73
CA GLY A 578 37.55 10.57 15.14
C GLY A 578 37.18 9.35 14.29
N SER A 579 36.20 9.47 13.38
CA SER A 579 35.77 8.42 12.44
C SER A 579 36.52 8.43 11.09
N GLY A 580 37.84 8.66 11.14
CA GLY A 580 38.72 8.56 9.97
C GLY A 580 38.91 7.11 9.49
N GLN A 581 39.43 6.95 8.26
CA GLN A 581 39.78 5.64 7.71
C GLN A 581 40.81 4.94 8.62
N GLY A 582 40.37 3.95 9.41
CA GLY A 582 41.27 3.09 10.21
C GLY A 582 40.86 2.83 11.67
N ALA A 583 39.90 3.56 12.25
CA ALA A 583 39.38 3.22 13.58
C ALA A 583 38.34 2.10 13.48
N GLU A 584 38.57 0.98 14.19
CA GLU A 584 37.57 -0.09 14.33
C GLU A 584 36.31 0.48 14.98
N LYS A 585 35.25 0.47 14.16
CA LYS A 585 33.97 1.11 14.42
C LYS A 585 33.27 0.40 15.58
N SER A 586 32.52 1.11 16.42
CA SER A 586 31.39 0.45 17.06
C SER A 586 30.37 0.11 15.96
N ALA A 587 30.36 -1.14 15.52
CA ALA A 587 29.36 -1.66 14.60
C ALA A 587 27.94 -1.60 15.21
N PHE A 588 27.85 -1.31 16.51
CA PHE A 588 26.66 -1.42 17.34
C PHE A 588 26.28 -0.07 17.97
N PRO A 589 25.03 0.09 18.41
CA PRO A 589 24.64 1.23 19.23
C PRO A 589 25.44 1.33 20.52
N GLU A 590 25.85 2.53 20.89
CA GLU A 590 26.58 2.81 22.13
C GLU A 590 25.62 3.31 23.22
N PRO A 591 25.80 2.90 24.48
CA PRO A 591 25.00 3.41 25.58
C PRO A 591 25.36 4.87 25.88
N LEU A 592 24.35 5.73 26.00
CA LEU A 592 24.53 7.09 26.47
C LEU A 592 24.58 7.12 28.01
N VAL A 593 25.62 7.74 28.55
CA VAL A 593 25.76 7.97 29.99
C VAL A 593 25.22 9.35 30.33
N PHE A 594 24.27 9.40 31.26
CA PHE A 594 23.70 10.65 31.74
C PHE A 594 24.33 11.06 33.07
N ALA A 595 24.45 12.38 33.30
CA ALA A 595 24.86 12.91 34.59
C ALA A 595 23.88 12.50 35.70
N GLY A 596 24.36 12.35 36.95
CA GLY A 596 23.58 11.76 38.05
C GLY A 596 22.29 12.50 38.43
N ASP A 597 22.18 13.79 38.09
CA ASP A 597 21.00 14.64 38.26
C ASP A 597 19.96 14.49 37.13
N HIS A 598 20.34 13.86 36.02
CA HIS A 598 19.45 13.64 34.89
C HIS A 598 18.48 12.47 35.17
N ILE A 599 17.20 12.63 34.81
CA ILE A 599 16.15 11.63 35.07
C ILE A 599 16.48 10.22 34.58
N CYS A 600 17.25 10.12 33.49
CA CYS A 600 17.65 8.85 32.91
C CYS A 600 18.86 8.17 33.56
N ALA A 601 19.60 8.83 34.48
CA ALA A 601 20.81 8.27 35.08
C ALA A 601 20.61 6.88 35.71
N ASN A 602 19.45 6.67 36.35
CA ASN A 602 19.11 5.42 37.03
C ASN A 602 17.80 4.77 36.52
N LYS A 603 17.15 5.35 35.49
CA LYS A 603 15.81 4.94 35.05
C LYS A 603 15.71 4.58 33.57
N CYS A 604 16.70 4.93 32.75
CA CYS A 604 16.66 4.66 31.32
C CYS A 604 17.92 3.91 30.87
N ALA A 605 17.77 3.06 29.87
CA ALA A 605 18.87 2.61 29.03
C ALA A 605 18.66 3.24 27.64
N VAL A 606 19.54 4.17 27.26
CA VAL A 606 19.45 4.86 25.96
C VAL A 606 20.64 4.44 25.12
N PHE A 607 20.37 3.91 23.93
CA PHE A 607 21.38 3.53 22.96
C PHE A 607 21.30 4.46 21.76
N HIS A 608 22.44 4.90 21.27
CA HIS A 608 22.53 5.80 20.13
C HIS A 608 23.54 5.29 19.11
N LYS A 609 23.18 5.44 17.83
CA LYS A 609 24.08 5.22 16.70
C LYS A 609 23.74 6.22 15.61
N GLN A 610 24.71 7.04 15.21
CA GLN A 610 24.58 7.83 13.99
C GLN A 610 24.73 6.90 12.77
N ASP A 611 23.82 7.04 11.80
CA ASP A 611 23.93 6.29 10.55
C ASP A 611 25.24 6.63 9.82
N THR A 612 25.95 5.58 9.39
CA THR A 612 27.18 5.66 8.60
C THR A 612 27.11 4.82 7.33
N THR A 613 25.97 4.18 7.08
CA THR A 613 25.75 3.20 6.01
C THR A 613 24.80 3.73 4.95
N PHE A 614 23.62 4.21 5.35
CA PHE A 614 22.53 4.50 4.42
C PHE A 614 22.60 5.91 3.84
N HIS A 615 23.32 6.83 4.49
CA HIS A 615 23.52 8.20 4.03
C HIS A 615 22.20 8.87 3.66
N SER A 616 21.22 8.77 4.56
CA SER A 616 19.85 9.26 4.37
C SER A 616 19.50 10.27 5.48
N PRO A 617 18.74 11.34 5.20
CA PRO A 617 18.28 12.29 6.22
C PRO A 617 17.07 11.73 6.98
N LYS A 618 17.19 10.47 7.41
CA LYS A 618 16.16 9.73 8.13
C LYS A 618 16.71 9.29 9.47
N ALA A 619 15.82 9.16 10.44
CA ALA A 619 16.12 8.57 11.73
C ALA A 619 15.03 7.59 12.12
N VAL A 620 15.38 6.67 13.03
CA VAL A 620 14.46 5.76 13.70
C VAL A 620 14.65 5.99 15.19
N VAL A 621 13.54 6.20 15.90
CA VAL A 621 13.52 6.33 17.35
C VAL A 621 12.52 5.33 17.89
N GLU A 622 12.95 4.53 18.84
CA GLU A 622 12.10 3.59 19.56
C GLU A 622 12.24 3.85 21.06
N LEU A 623 11.10 3.96 21.74
CA LEU A 623 10.99 4.13 23.18
C LEU A 623 10.18 2.96 23.73
N GLN A 624 10.80 2.17 24.58
CA GLN A 624 10.16 1.07 25.31
C GLN A 624 9.94 1.49 26.76
N ILE A 625 8.67 1.54 27.17
CA ILE A 625 8.25 1.90 28.52
C ILE A 625 7.87 0.63 29.25
N TYR A 626 8.71 0.23 30.20
CA TYR A 626 8.46 -0.91 31.08
C TYR A 626 7.61 -0.43 32.26
N TYR A 627 6.48 -1.11 32.50
CA TYR A 627 5.61 -0.79 33.63
C TYR A 627 5.42 -1.99 34.54
N THR A 628 5.29 -1.71 35.84
CA THR A 628 5.01 -2.71 36.87
C THR A 628 3.51 -2.69 37.16
N GLY A 629 2.76 -3.63 36.60
CA GLY A 629 1.36 -3.84 36.99
C GLY A 629 1.27 -4.34 38.44
N SER A 630 0.37 -3.75 39.23
CA SER A 630 0.07 -4.14 40.62
C SER A 630 -0.91 -5.32 40.74
N HIS A 631 -1.47 -5.79 39.63
CA HIS A 631 -2.52 -6.81 39.63
C HIS A 631 -1.93 -8.22 39.53
N GLU A 632 -2.43 -9.12 40.38
CA GLU A 632 -2.12 -10.56 40.38
C GLU A 632 -2.67 -11.28 39.13
N ASP A 633 -3.62 -10.66 38.41
CA ASP A 633 -4.27 -11.22 37.22
C ASP A 633 -3.64 -10.72 35.90
N GLY A 634 -2.82 -11.58 35.29
CA GLY A 634 -2.12 -11.29 34.03
C GLY A 634 -3.00 -11.29 32.77
N VAL A 635 -4.26 -11.74 32.83
CA VAL A 635 -5.17 -11.77 31.66
C VAL A 635 -5.91 -10.45 31.54
N ARG A 636 -6.47 -9.98 32.67
CA ARG A 636 -7.10 -8.66 32.79
C ARG A 636 -6.20 -7.54 32.25
N GLU A 637 -4.95 -7.54 32.70
CA GLU A 637 -3.95 -6.53 32.31
C GLU A 637 -3.70 -6.51 30.80
N ARG A 638 -3.68 -7.67 30.14
CA ARG A 638 -3.44 -7.76 28.69
C ARG A 638 -4.63 -7.26 27.87
N ILE A 639 -5.87 -7.57 28.28
CA ILE A 639 -7.08 -7.07 27.62
C ILE A 639 -7.13 -5.55 27.68
N LEU A 640 -6.96 -5.00 28.89
CA LEU A 640 -6.93 -3.55 29.11
C LEU A 640 -5.83 -2.87 28.31
N THR A 641 -4.63 -3.44 28.30
CA THR A 641 -3.50 -2.91 27.53
C THR A 641 -3.80 -2.89 26.03
N ALA A 642 -4.39 -3.96 25.48
CA ALA A 642 -4.73 -4.04 24.06
C ALA A 642 -5.80 -2.99 23.67
N LEU A 643 -6.86 -2.87 24.47
CA LEU A 643 -7.92 -1.87 24.27
C LEU A 643 -7.39 -0.44 24.39
N TYR A 644 -6.55 -0.18 25.40
CA TYR A 644 -5.91 1.11 25.60
C TYR A 644 -5.03 1.50 24.41
N VAL A 645 -4.12 0.61 23.99
CA VAL A 645 -3.24 0.84 22.83
C VAL A 645 -4.04 1.08 21.55
N GLN A 646 -5.08 0.29 21.31
CA GLN A 646 -5.89 0.43 20.11
C GLN A 646 -6.73 1.72 20.12
N SER A 647 -7.26 2.13 21.27
CA SER A 647 -7.99 3.39 21.43
C SER A 647 -7.07 4.59 21.17
N LEU A 648 -5.87 4.55 21.74
CA LEU A 648 -4.84 5.56 21.50
C LEU A 648 -4.42 5.63 20.04
N ARG A 649 -4.30 4.49 19.35
CA ARG A 649 -4.00 4.47 17.91
C ARG A 649 -5.03 5.25 17.12
N PHE A 650 -6.33 5.08 17.37
CA PHE A 650 -7.35 5.86 16.67
C PHE A 650 -7.24 7.37 16.96
N ALA A 651 -7.07 7.75 18.23
CA ALA A 651 -6.94 9.15 18.62
C ALA A 651 -5.70 9.82 18.01
N LEU A 652 -4.56 9.14 18.08
CA LEU A 652 -3.28 9.66 17.61
C LEU A 652 -3.20 9.67 16.08
N ARG A 653 -3.82 8.69 15.40
CA ARG A 653 -3.88 8.63 13.94
C ARG A 653 -4.65 9.81 13.36
N GLU A 654 -5.78 10.19 13.96
CA GLU A 654 -6.54 11.38 13.54
C GLU A 654 -5.73 12.66 13.74
N ARG A 655 -5.04 12.75 14.89
CA ARG A 655 -4.25 13.93 15.26
C ARG A 655 -2.96 14.11 14.45
N PHE A 656 -2.30 13.01 14.09
CA PHE A 656 -1.02 13.01 13.39
C PHE A 656 -1.15 12.53 11.93
N ALA A 657 -2.35 12.55 11.35
CA ALA A 657 -2.62 12.06 9.99
C ALA A 657 -1.66 12.62 8.92
N ASP A 658 -1.28 13.89 9.05
CA ASP A 658 -0.39 14.56 8.11
C ASP A 658 1.08 14.12 8.22
N THR A 659 1.51 13.48 9.31
CA THR A 659 2.89 12.99 9.47
C THR A 659 3.22 11.88 8.47
N HIS A 660 2.26 10.97 8.24
CA HIS A 660 2.36 9.93 7.23
C HIS A 660 2.54 10.51 5.83
N ARG A 661 1.72 11.50 5.48
CA ARG A 661 1.83 12.25 4.21
C ARG A 661 3.11 13.08 4.11
N ALA A 662 3.86 13.23 5.20
CA ALA A 662 5.18 13.87 5.25
C ALA A 662 6.35 12.87 5.29
N GLY A 663 6.10 11.58 5.02
CA GLY A 663 7.15 10.56 4.97
C GLY A 663 7.66 10.17 6.36
N MET A 664 6.82 10.30 7.40
CA MET A 664 7.09 9.84 8.75
C MET A 664 6.06 8.81 9.20
N SER A 665 6.50 7.73 9.82
CA SER A 665 5.65 6.71 10.42
C SER A 665 5.70 6.80 11.94
N LEU A 666 4.53 6.71 12.58
CA LEU A 666 4.40 6.60 14.02
C LEU A 666 3.81 5.24 14.37
N GLY A 667 4.38 4.58 15.37
CA GLY A 667 3.94 3.29 15.87
C GLY A 667 3.67 3.35 17.36
N LEU A 668 2.61 2.69 17.78
CA LEU A 668 2.30 2.39 19.17
C LEU A 668 1.97 0.90 19.26
N GLY A 669 2.56 0.17 20.19
CA GLY A 669 2.29 -1.25 20.38
C GLY A 669 2.47 -1.67 21.83
N SER A 670 1.87 -2.81 22.20
CA SER A 670 2.13 -3.48 23.47
C SER A 670 3.03 -4.70 23.25
N GLY A 671 3.93 -4.92 24.21
CA GLY A 671 4.95 -5.97 24.19
C GLY A 671 6.21 -5.60 23.39
N VAL A 672 7.27 -6.40 23.58
CA VAL A 672 8.50 -6.35 22.77
C VAL A 672 8.63 -7.65 22.02
N ALA A 673 8.62 -7.63 20.69
CA ALA A 673 8.99 -8.80 19.90
C ALA A 673 10.52 -8.97 19.93
N VAL A 674 11.03 -9.83 20.82
CA VAL A 674 12.44 -10.25 20.78
C VAL A 674 12.51 -11.56 20.01
N GLY A 675 12.81 -11.50 18.71
CA GLY A 675 12.92 -12.71 17.87
C GLY A 675 13.60 -12.46 16.52
N SER A 676 14.40 -13.44 16.10
CA SER A 676 14.78 -13.69 14.71
C SER A 676 13.67 -14.52 14.05
N THR A 677 13.54 -14.52 12.72
CA THR A 677 12.65 -15.44 11.98
C THR A 677 12.89 -16.93 12.29
N THR A 678 14.00 -17.25 12.96
CA THR A 678 14.43 -18.61 13.30
C THR A 678 14.33 -18.96 14.79
N LEU A 679 13.96 -18.03 15.68
CA LEU A 679 13.85 -18.27 17.12
C LEU A 679 12.47 -17.87 17.64
N PRO A 680 11.90 -18.58 18.64
CA PRO A 680 10.63 -18.20 19.24
C PRO A 680 10.69 -16.77 19.76
N THR A 681 9.75 -15.94 19.31
CA THR A 681 9.64 -14.55 19.75
C THR A 681 9.26 -14.53 21.23
N VAL A 682 10.19 -14.19 22.13
CA VAL A 682 9.84 -13.98 23.54
C VAL A 682 9.23 -12.59 23.64
N LYS A 683 7.89 -12.51 23.64
CA LYS A 683 7.21 -11.25 23.97
C LYS A 683 7.42 -10.94 25.44
N ARG A 684 8.27 -9.96 25.78
CA ARG A 684 8.23 -9.38 27.13
C ARG A 684 6.86 -8.72 27.30
N GLN A 685 6.14 -9.18 28.31
CA GLN A 685 4.85 -8.62 28.70
C GLN A 685 5.09 -7.40 29.59
N ARG A 686 4.14 -6.46 29.60
CA ARG A 686 4.22 -5.16 30.31
C ARG A 686 5.22 -4.16 29.73
N VAL A 687 5.19 -4.02 28.40
CA VAL A 687 5.95 -2.97 27.69
C VAL A 687 5.02 -2.22 26.76
N LEU A 688 5.10 -0.89 26.78
CA LEU A 688 4.52 -0.04 25.76
C LEU A 688 5.64 0.45 24.84
N THR A 689 5.54 0.17 23.56
CA THR A 689 6.54 0.52 22.55
C THR A 689 6.00 1.66 21.70
N LEU A 690 6.69 2.81 21.74
CA LEU A 690 6.48 3.93 20.86
C LEU A 690 7.60 3.94 19.83
N SER A 691 7.26 4.06 18.55
CA SER A 691 8.25 4.20 17.48
C SER A 691 7.92 5.39 16.59
N ALA A 692 8.96 6.06 16.11
CA ALA A 692 8.87 7.10 15.11
C ALA A 692 10.02 6.90 14.11
N ALA A 693 9.71 6.90 12.82
CA ALA A 693 10.71 6.75 11.77
C ALA A 693 10.38 7.66 10.58
N GLY A 694 11.39 8.13 9.85
CA GLY A 694 11.21 8.99 8.67
C GLY A 694 12.21 10.13 8.64
N PHE A 695 11.87 11.23 7.95
CA PHE A 695 12.75 12.40 7.82
C PHE A 695 13.06 13.04 9.16
N SER A 696 14.35 13.22 9.44
CA SER A 696 14.81 13.69 10.75
C SER A 696 14.42 15.14 11.06
N ASP A 697 14.19 15.99 10.06
CA ASP A 697 13.91 17.43 10.20
C ASP A 697 12.84 17.78 11.24
N LYS A 698 11.75 17.00 11.29
CA LYS A 698 10.61 17.25 12.18
C LYS A 698 10.28 16.04 13.06
N LEU A 699 11.12 15.02 13.04
CA LEU A 699 10.84 13.76 13.74
C LEU A 699 10.84 13.97 15.26
N ASP A 700 11.75 14.80 15.77
CA ASP A 700 11.82 15.14 17.19
C ASP A 700 10.55 15.88 17.67
N TYR A 701 10.08 16.85 16.89
CA TYR A 701 8.86 17.61 17.17
C TYR A 701 7.66 16.68 17.22
N VAL A 702 7.51 15.81 16.20
CA VAL A 702 6.43 14.83 16.13
C VAL A 702 6.51 13.88 17.32
N LEU A 703 7.68 13.34 17.65
CA LEU A 703 7.86 12.40 18.76
C LEU A 703 7.53 13.05 20.11
N ARG A 704 7.97 14.28 20.35
CA ARG A 704 7.63 15.02 21.58
C ARG A 704 6.13 15.28 21.66
N ALA A 705 5.49 15.67 20.57
CA ALA A 705 4.04 15.88 20.53
C ALA A 705 3.28 14.56 20.76
N PHE A 706 3.77 13.46 20.19
CA PHE A 706 3.22 12.11 20.36
C PHE A 706 3.33 11.65 21.81
N ALA A 707 4.51 11.74 22.42
CA ALA A 707 4.77 11.39 23.82
C ALA A 707 3.97 12.28 24.80
N LYS A 708 3.88 13.59 24.56
CA LYS A 708 3.04 14.49 25.37
C LYS A 708 1.56 14.15 25.28
N SER A 709 1.08 13.75 24.11
CA SER A 709 -0.31 13.33 23.93
C SER A 709 -0.60 12.07 24.75
N LEU A 710 0.34 11.11 24.77
CA LEU A 710 0.26 9.92 25.60
C LEU A 710 0.34 10.23 27.11
N ALA A 711 1.20 11.16 27.53
CA ALA A 711 1.28 11.55 28.95
C ALA A 711 0.01 12.29 29.41
N ALA A 712 -0.58 13.11 28.53
CA ALA A 712 -1.80 13.85 28.83
C ALA A 712 -3.05 12.95 28.98
N THR A 713 -3.05 11.73 28.41
CA THR A 713 -4.13 10.76 28.68
C THR A 713 -4.10 10.20 30.09
N GLU A 714 -2.94 10.17 30.74
CA GLU A 714 -2.79 9.70 32.11
C GLU A 714 -3.02 10.82 33.14
N GLY A 715 -2.89 12.09 32.72
CA GLY A 715 -3.05 13.28 33.57
C GLY A 715 -4.38 14.02 33.43
N ALA A 716 -5.44 13.39 32.92
CA ALA A 716 -6.74 14.02 32.66
C ALA A 716 -7.55 14.37 33.92
N SER A 717 -6.91 14.91 34.94
CA SER A 717 -7.53 15.66 36.03
C SER A 717 -7.03 17.11 36.15
N ASP A 718 -6.05 17.58 35.38
CA ASP A 718 -5.64 18.99 35.43
C ASP A 718 -5.39 19.61 34.04
N GLU A 719 -6.25 20.58 33.72
CA GLU A 719 -6.27 21.40 32.51
C GLU A 719 -4.98 22.22 32.34
N LYS A 720 -4.22 21.96 31.26
CA LYS A 720 -3.48 23.03 30.56
C LYS A 720 -3.52 22.83 29.05
N PRO A 721 -3.80 23.89 28.25
CA PRO A 721 -3.63 23.84 26.81
C PRO A 721 -2.16 23.66 26.44
N ILE A 722 -1.94 23.05 25.29
CA ILE A 722 -0.60 22.75 24.76
C ILE A 722 0.11 24.07 24.43
N PRO A 723 1.38 24.27 24.84
CA PRO A 723 2.07 25.51 24.59
C PRO A 723 2.37 25.71 23.10
N SER A 724 2.29 26.96 22.65
CA SER A 724 2.70 27.41 21.32
C SER A 724 4.20 27.12 21.05
N PRO A 725 4.66 27.13 19.79
CA PRO A 725 6.08 26.92 19.46
C PRO A 725 7.04 27.84 20.24
N MET A 726 6.61 29.06 20.54
CA MET A 726 7.37 30.03 21.33
C MET A 726 7.52 29.61 22.80
N GLU A 727 6.47 29.05 23.39
CA GLU A 727 6.45 28.58 24.78
C GLU A 727 7.22 27.26 24.99
N LEU A 728 7.56 26.57 23.91
CA LEU A 728 8.41 25.38 23.91
C LEU A 728 9.90 25.69 23.73
N GLY A 729 10.29 26.97 23.78
CA GLY A 729 11.68 27.40 23.67
C GLY A 729 12.24 27.36 22.25
N VAL A 730 11.38 27.38 21.23
CA VAL A 730 11.83 27.50 19.84
C VAL A 730 12.26 28.94 19.57
N THR A 731 13.56 29.16 19.37
CA THR A 731 14.04 30.38 18.73
C THR A 731 13.64 30.34 17.25
N MET A 732 12.54 31.00 16.91
CA MET A 732 12.25 31.32 15.51
C MET A 732 13.25 32.38 15.05
N SER A 733 14.25 31.98 14.26
CA SER A 733 15.12 32.94 13.57
C SER A 733 14.27 33.77 12.61
N HIS A 734 14.02 35.02 13.00
CA HIS A 734 13.34 36.00 12.18
C HIS A 734 14.30 36.46 11.07
N GLY A 735 14.03 36.07 9.83
CA GLY A 735 14.61 36.71 8.65
C GLY A 735 13.58 37.65 8.01
N VAL A 736 13.65 38.95 8.29
CA VAL A 736 12.82 39.98 7.63
C VAL A 736 13.70 41.06 6.97
N ARG A 737 13.58 41.09 5.62
CA ARG A 737 13.67 42.21 4.64
C ARG A 737 15.00 42.95 4.40
N HIS A 738 15.56 42.79 3.19
CA HIS A 738 15.35 43.73 2.05
C HIS A 738 15.94 43.22 0.70
N LEU A 739 15.16 43.47 -0.38
CA LEU A 739 15.52 43.75 -1.79
C LEU A 739 16.07 42.67 -2.78
N MET A 740 15.19 42.40 -3.76
CA MET A 740 15.36 42.32 -5.23
C MET A 740 16.29 41.30 -5.92
N HIS A 741 15.64 40.57 -6.85
CA HIS A 741 16.17 39.89 -8.04
C HIS A 741 17.32 38.88 -7.86
N SER A 742 16.98 37.59 -7.74
CA SER A 742 17.80 36.53 -8.33
C SER A 742 16.98 35.23 -8.54
N ARG A 743 16.99 34.76 -9.79
CA ARG A 743 16.55 33.41 -10.21
C ARG A 743 17.47 32.35 -9.59
N VAL A 744 16.96 31.44 -8.76
CA VAL A 744 17.64 30.18 -8.36
C VAL A 744 16.51 29.22 -7.89
N THR A 745 16.14 28.13 -8.61
CA THR A 745 16.53 26.71 -8.37
C THR A 745 16.62 26.32 -6.88
N ALA A 746 16.16 25.22 -6.30
CA ALA A 746 15.67 23.91 -6.70
C ALA A 746 15.01 23.27 -5.42
N PRO A 747 14.32 22.10 -5.54
CA PRO A 747 13.30 21.58 -4.61
C PRO A 747 13.80 20.41 -3.74
N SER A 748 12.98 19.81 -2.84
CA SER A 748 12.40 18.42 -2.93
C SER A 748 11.99 17.90 -1.51
N ASN A 749 11.14 16.85 -1.28
CA ASN A 749 10.93 16.03 -0.01
C ASN A 749 9.73 15.03 0.09
N VAL A 750 9.92 13.65 0.08
CA VAL A 750 9.38 12.20 0.44
C VAL A 750 7.95 11.49 0.45
N LEU A 751 7.59 10.58 -0.50
CA LEU A 751 6.72 9.38 -0.28
C LEU A 751 7.14 8.16 -1.13
N ALA A 752 7.56 7.09 -0.45
CA ALA A 752 7.47 5.71 -0.90
C ALA A 752 7.84 4.80 0.29
N SER A 753 6.88 4.50 1.16
CA SER A 753 6.96 3.39 2.13
C SER A 753 5.67 3.21 2.93
N VAL A 754 4.54 2.85 2.30
CA VAL A 754 3.45 2.12 2.99
C VAL A 754 2.83 1.17 1.98
N GLN A 755 3.42 -0.01 1.89
CA GLN A 755 2.85 -1.31 1.50
C GLN A 755 4.02 -2.30 1.40
N SER A 756 4.64 -2.57 2.55
CA SER A 756 5.53 -3.72 2.72
C SER A 756 5.41 -4.21 4.15
N SER A 757 4.27 -4.81 4.49
CA SER A 757 4.23 -5.79 5.58
C SER A 757 4.88 -7.08 5.06
N ARG A 758 6.18 -7.04 4.81
CA ARG A 758 7.08 -8.18 4.87
C ARG A 758 8.15 -7.79 5.87
N VAL A 759 8.22 -8.58 6.94
CA VAL A 759 9.24 -8.48 7.99
C VAL A 759 10.61 -8.56 7.32
N TYR A 760 11.41 -7.50 7.45
CA TYR A 760 12.79 -7.49 6.95
C TYR A 760 13.64 -8.43 7.81
N THR A 761 14.19 -9.48 7.20
CA THR A 761 15.31 -10.24 7.74
C THR A 761 16.58 -9.40 7.64
N THR A 762 17.02 -8.82 8.75
CA THR A 762 18.38 -8.31 8.85
C THR A 762 19.28 -9.47 9.29
N ALA A 763 20.09 -10.01 8.38
CA ALA A 763 21.12 -10.97 8.74
C ALA A 763 22.20 -10.28 9.59
N VAL A 764 22.30 -10.64 10.86
CA VAL A 764 23.39 -10.20 11.74
C VAL A 764 24.63 -11.05 11.44
N ARG A 765 25.67 -10.39 10.92
CA ARG A 765 26.99 -10.98 10.66
C ARG A 765 27.74 -11.14 12.00
N LEU A 766 28.02 -12.36 12.43
CA LEU A 766 28.98 -12.64 13.50
C LEU A 766 30.35 -12.95 12.86
N PRO A 767 31.46 -12.27 13.22
CA PRO A 767 32.78 -12.57 12.70
C PRO A 767 33.50 -13.62 13.57
N GLY A 768 34.06 -14.66 12.93
CA GLY A 768 35.10 -15.52 13.49
C GLY A 768 34.71 -16.99 13.69
N GLY A 769 35.37 -17.90 12.97
CA GLY A 769 35.33 -19.35 13.23
C GLY A 769 35.25 -20.19 11.96
N GLY A 770 36.36 -20.83 11.59
CA GLY A 770 36.56 -21.53 10.33
C GLY A 770 35.80 -22.85 10.15
N ARG A 771 36.07 -23.45 8.98
CA ARG A 771 35.63 -24.76 8.48
C ARG A 771 35.20 -25.76 9.55
N ALA A 772 33.89 -25.98 9.71
CA ALA A 772 33.31 -27.23 10.18
C ALA A 772 31.85 -27.33 9.70
N ALA A 773 31.49 -28.51 9.20
CA ALA A 773 30.19 -28.82 8.61
C ALA A 773 29.00 -28.42 9.51
N ARG A 774 27.99 -27.77 8.93
CA ARG A 774 26.64 -27.69 9.52
C ARG A 774 26.05 -29.11 9.54
N ARG A 775 26.21 -29.84 10.64
CA ARG A 775 25.40 -31.02 10.95
C ARG A 775 24.05 -30.55 11.50
N THR A 776 22.97 -30.88 10.79
CA THR A 776 21.60 -30.75 11.27
C THR A 776 21.37 -31.81 12.36
N LEU A 777 20.95 -31.40 13.55
CA LEU A 777 20.53 -32.33 14.62
C LEU A 777 19.18 -32.95 14.24
N THR A 778 19.00 -34.25 14.48
CA THR A 778 17.73 -34.94 14.23
C THR A 778 16.73 -34.71 15.39
N HIS A 779 15.45 -34.91 15.10
CA HIS A 779 14.29 -34.59 15.96
C HIS A 779 14.39 -35.13 17.41
N ASP A 780 15.10 -36.25 17.62
CA ASP A 780 15.26 -36.88 18.94
C ASP A 780 16.29 -36.20 19.86
N GLN A 781 17.18 -35.34 19.35
CA GLN A 781 18.17 -34.64 20.17
C GLN A 781 17.62 -33.36 20.82
N ILE A 782 16.43 -32.92 20.42
CA ILE A 782 15.77 -31.70 20.95
C ILE A 782 15.01 -31.99 22.25
N THR A 783 14.56 -33.22 22.48
CA THR A 783 13.68 -33.58 23.60
C THR A 783 14.42 -33.81 24.93
N THR A 784 15.75 -33.86 24.97
CA THR A 784 16.52 -34.19 26.19
C THR A 784 17.05 -33.01 27.00
N MET A 785 16.89 -31.76 26.54
CA MET A 785 17.36 -30.56 27.28
C MET A 785 16.36 -30.00 28.32
N HIS A 786 15.17 -30.61 28.48
CA HIS A 786 14.10 -30.10 29.36
C HIS A 786 14.19 -30.49 30.85
N ARG A 787 15.33 -30.95 31.38
CA ARG A 787 15.43 -31.31 32.80
C ARG A 787 16.70 -30.78 33.47
N LYS A 788 16.64 -29.54 33.98
CA LYS A 788 17.20 -29.08 35.28
C LYS A 788 17.03 -27.55 35.43
N PRO A 789 16.32 -27.05 36.46
CA PRO A 789 16.40 -25.64 36.84
C PRO A 789 17.64 -25.40 37.70
N ALA A 790 18.44 -24.40 37.35
CA ALA A 790 19.46 -23.86 38.24
C ALA A 790 18.81 -22.81 39.16
N SER A 791 18.89 -23.05 40.47
CA SER A 791 18.49 -22.13 41.54
C SER A 791 19.38 -20.88 41.55
N MET A 792 18.76 -19.69 41.52
CA MET A 792 19.40 -18.44 41.93
C MET A 792 18.57 -17.79 43.03
N ASP A 793 19.18 -17.64 44.21
CA ASP A 793 18.63 -16.97 45.38
C ASP A 793 18.46 -15.47 45.13
N VAL A 794 17.24 -14.96 45.36
CA VAL A 794 16.95 -13.51 45.37
C VAL A 794 16.72 -13.09 46.83
N THR A 795 17.66 -12.33 47.38
CA THR A 795 17.54 -11.72 48.70
C THR A 795 16.63 -10.49 48.62
N LEU A 796 15.41 -10.60 49.13
CA LEU A 796 14.46 -9.50 49.31
C LEU A 796 14.85 -8.67 50.56
N MET A 797 15.31 -7.43 50.37
CA MET A 797 15.33 -6.43 51.44
C MET A 797 14.04 -5.62 51.42
N ARG A 798 13.21 -5.80 52.45
CA ARG A 798 12.05 -4.94 52.77
C ARG A 798 12.51 -3.75 53.61
N THR A 799 12.11 -2.53 53.23
CA THR A 799 12.05 -1.38 54.15
C THR A 799 10.72 -0.64 53.94
N PRO A 800 9.96 -0.33 55.01
CA PRO A 800 8.72 0.45 54.91
C PRO A 800 8.98 1.89 55.34
N VAL A 801 8.50 2.88 54.59
CA VAL A 801 8.32 4.24 55.12
C VAL A 801 7.04 4.87 54.57
N SER A 802 6.05 4.91 55.45
CA SER A 802 4.97 5.89 55.52
C SER A 802 5.53 7.30 55.74
N SER A 803 5.08 8.30 54.97
CA SER A 803 4.73 9.67 55.42
C SER A 803 4.77 10.69 54.27
N LEU A 804 3.98 11.77 54.44
CA LEU A 804 3.76 12.97 53.59
C LEU A 804 2.55 12.82 52.64
N GLY A 805 1.34 13.31 52.91
CA GLY A 805 0.90 14.34 53.85
C GLY A 805 0.77 15.70 53.16
N ILE A 806 -0.25 15.94 52.32
CA ILE A 806 -0.65 17.29 51.86
C ILE A 806 -2.18 17.42 51.79
N ARG A 807 -2.69 18.48 52.44
CA ARG A 807 -4.09 18.92 52.57
C ARG A 807 -4.61 19.61 51.30
N ILE A 808 -5.88 19.36 50.98
CA ILE A 808 -6.69 20.08 50.00
C ILE A 808 -7.26 21.35 50.66
N VAL A 809 -7.11 22.53 50.03
CA VAL A 809 -7.84 23.76 50.39
C VAL A 809 -8.56 24.26 49.14
N GLY A 810 -9.90 24.24 49.20
CA GLY A 810 -10.78 24.82 48.19
C GLY A 810 -11.03 26.30 48.41
N GLY A 811 -11.22 27.03 47.32
CA GLY A 811 -11.68 28.41 47.33
C GLY A 811 -12.23 28.81 45.96
N ARG A 812 -13.55 28.98 45.87
CA ARG A 812 -14.26 29.61 44.74
C ARG A 812 -14.22 31.13 44.91
N ALA A 813 -13.95 31.86 43.82
CA ALA A 813 -14.47 33.22 43.64
C ALA A 813 -14.65 33.50 42.14
N GLU A 814 -15.89 33.82 41.76
CA GLU A 814 -16.37 34.15 40.43
C GLU A 814 -15.90 35.55 39.99
N ARG A 815 -15.57 35.71 38.70
CA ARG A 815 -15.79 36.96 37.95
C ARG A 815 -16.16 36.66 36.50
N GLU A 816 -17.28 37.23 36.09
CA GLU A 816 -17.82 37.22 34.73
C GLU A 816 -16.91 37.98 33.75
N ALA A 817 -16.58 37.34 32.63
CA ALA A 817 -16.14 38.00 31.40
C ALA A 817 -16.61 37.18 30.18
N THR A 818 -17.14 37.90 29.19
CA THR A 818 -17.77 37.45 27.95
C THR A 818 -16.94 36.45 27.13
N PRO A 819 -17.57 35.45 26.45
CA PRO A 819 -16.85 34.32 25.87
C PRO A 819 -16.23 34.67 24.50
N VAL A 820 -14.91 34.68 24.44
CA VAL A 820 -14.17 34.39 23.21
C VAL A 820 -13.88 32.89 23.23
N VAL A 821 -14.41 32.14 22.26
CA VAL A 821 -14.22 30.69 22.13
C VAL A 821 -12.76 30.39 21.78
N ALA A 822 -11.92 30.31 22.81
CA ALA A 822 -10.63 29.63 22.78
C ALA A 822 -10.86 28.20 23.27
N GLY A 823 -10.55 27.21 22.43
CA GLY A 823 -10.92 25.82 22.64
C GLY A 823 -10.34 25.22 23.92
N GLY A 824 -11.23 24.88 24.86
CA GLY A 824 -10.96 23.85 25.85
C GLY A 824 -10.65 22.54 25.14
N GLY A 825 -9.47 21.97 25.41
CA GLY A 825 -9.04 20.72 24.79
C GLY A 825 -9.92 19.58 25.26
N LYS A 826 -10.62 18.92 24.33
CA LYS A 826 -11.33 17.66 24.62
C LYS A 826 -10.32 16.60 25.14
N PRO A 827 -10.74 15.69 26.03
CA PRO A 827 -9.91 14.56 26.44
C PRO A 827 -9.45 13.76 25.20
N LEU A 828 -8.18 13.35 25.17
CA LEU A 828 -7.61 12.66 24.00
C LEU A 828 -8.31 11.29 23.77
N LEU A 829 -8.67 10.60 24.85
CA LEU A 829 -9.49 9.38 24.79
C LEU A 829 -10.96 9.76 24.95
N GLU A 830 -11.64 9.92 23.82
CA GLU A 830 -13.10 10.00 23.77
C GLU A 830 -13.72 8.59 23.76
N LYS A 831 -14.94 8.44 24.31
CA LYS A 831 -15.70 7.17 24.29
C LYS A 831 -15.77 6.53 22.89
N ARG A 832 -15.87 7.36 21.85
CA ARG A 832 -15.89 6.90 20.45
C ARG A 832 -14.67 6.06 20.06
N PHE A 833 -13.48 6.38 20.56
CA PHE A 833 -12.26 5.66 20.20
C PHE A 833 -12.20 4.28 20.85
N PHE A 834 -12.75 4.15 22.06
CA PHE A 834 -12.90 2.85 22.71
C PHE A 834 -13.82 1.94 21.88
N ARG A 835 -14.96 2.46 21.42
CA ARG A 835 -15.88 1.70 20.55
C ARG A 835 -15.21 1.25 19.25
N LEU A 836 -14.50 2.15 18.57
CA LEU A 836 -13.77 1.82 17.34
C LEU A 836 -12.63 0.81 17.60
N ALA A 837 -11.93 0.94 18.73
CA ALA A 837 -10.90 -0.01 19.14
C ALA A 837 -11.45 -1.41 19.34
N PHE A 838 -12.59 -1.50 20.00
CA PHE A 838 -13.28 -2.76 20.24
C PHE A 838 -13.78 -3.40 18.94
N ASP A 839 -14.45 -2.62 18.07
CA ASP A 839 -14.90 -3.09 16.76
C ASP A 839 -13.73 -3.57 15.89
N GLN A 840 -12.59 -2.86 15.92
CA GLN A 840 -11.41 -3.26 15.15
C GLN A 840 -10.78 -4.55 15.69
N LEU A 841 -10.61 -4.69 17.00
CA LEU A 841 -10.07 -5.91 17.61
C LEU A 841 -10.96 -7.12 17.29
N ARG A 842 -12.29 -6.93 17.29
CA ARG A 842 -13.25 -7.95 16.87
C ARG A 842 -13.04 -8.36 15.42
N THR A 843 -12.87 -7.41 14.51
CA THR A 843 -12.63 -7.76 13.10
C THR A 843 -11.33 -8.52 12.93
N ASP A 844 -10.25 -8.06 13.56
CA ASP A 844 -8.94 -8.70 13.46
C ASP A 844 -9.00 -10.16 13.96
N LEU A 845 -9.75 -10.41 15.03
CA LEU A 845 -10.05 -11.75 15.55
C LEU A 845 -10.80 -12.65 14.57
N ARG A 846 -11.83 -12.13 13.91
CA ARG A 846 -12.65 -12.88 12.94
C ARG A 846 -11.89 -13.24 11.66
N VAL A 847 -10.91 -12.43 11.29
CA VAL A 847 -10.03 -12.69 10.14
C VAL A 847 -8.96 -13.73 10.50
N ALA A 848 -8.40 -13.66 11.71
CA ALA A 848 -7.30 -14.52 12.15
C ALA A 848 -7.66 -16.02 12.25
N THR A 849 -8.92 -16.37 12.51
CA THR A 849 -9.37 -17.77 12.60
C THR A 849 -9.33 -18.55 11.30
N LEU A 850 -9.31 -17.86 10.14
CA LEU A 850 -9.30 -18.50 8.83
C LEU A 850 -7.90 -18.61 8.23
N ASN A 851 -7.01 -17.65 8.53
CA ASN A 851 -5.63 -17.67 8.07
C ASN A 851 -4.77 -18.61 8.93
N ARG A 852 -4.89 -19.93 8.68
CA ARG A 852 -4.11 -20.99 9.33
C ARG A 852 -2.61 -20.78 9.17
N THR A 853 -1.98 -20.08 10.12
CA THR A 853 -0.57 -20.29 10.45
C THR A 853 -0.44 -20.46 11.98
N PRO A 854 -0.15 -21.67 12.49
CA PRO A 854 -0.07 -21.95 13.92
C PRO A 854 0.93 -21.07 14.68
N LEU A 855 1.95 -20.56 13.99
CA LEU A 855 2.99 -19.74 14.61
C LEU A 855 2.54 -18.32 15.02
N ALA A 856 1.47 -17.80 14.41
CA ALA A 856 0.90 -16.49 14.79
C ALA A 856 -0.05 -16.60 15.99
N GLN A 857 -0.56 -17.80 16.29
CA GLN A 857 -1.50 -18.05 17.39
C GLN A 857 -0.82 -18.04 18.75
N ALA A 858 0.45 -18.44 18.85
CA ALA A 858 1.14 -18.64 20.12
C ALA A 858 1.45 -17.36 20.94
N ASN A 859 1.02 -16.16 20.52
CA ASN A 859 1.54 -14.92 21.08
C ASN A 859 0.52 -13.89 21.59
N ASP A 860 -0.78 -14.17 21.57
CA ASP A 860 -1.81 -13.31 22.18
C ASP A 860 -2.83 -14.15 22.98
N ALA A 861 -2.50 -14.50 24.23
CA ALA A 861 -3.41 -15.26 25.12
C ALA A 861 -4.77 -14.56 25.37
N VAL A 862 -4.89 -13.27 25.05
CA VAL A 862 -6.18 -12.54 25.05
C VAL A 862 -7.05 -12.95 23.87
N LEU A 863 -6.45 -13.15 22.70
CA LEU A 863 -7.16 -13.63 21.53
C LEU A 863 -7.55 -15.10 21.73
N GLU A 864 -6.71 -15.94 22.35
CA GLU A 864 -7.07 -17.32 22.70
C GLU A 864 -8.27 -17.39 23.68
N LEU A 865 -8.34 -16.47 24.64
CA LEU A 865 -9.47 -16.42 25.58
C LEU A 865 -10.77 -15.94 24.93
N ILE A 866 -10.70 -14.88 24.12
CA ILE A 866 -11.88 -14.33 23.41
C ILE A 866 -12.39 -15.31 22.34
N MET A 867 -11.52 -16.16 21.80
CA MET A 867 -11.83 -17.13 20.74
C MET A 867 -12.16 -18.53 21.24
N HIS A 868 -12.22 -18.75 22.55
CA HIS A 868 -12.49 -20.09 23.08
C HIS A 868 -13.90 -20.55 22.66
N PRO A 869 -14.08 -21.75 22.07
CA PRO A 869 -15.35 -22.20 21.47
C PRO A 869 -16.56 -22.18 22.41
N HIS A 870 -16.31 -22.21 23.72
CA HIS A 870 -17.33 -22.23 24.77
C HIS A 870 -17.68 -20.83 25.32
N VAL A 871 -17.01 -19.77 24.85
CA VAL A 871 -17.32 -18.39 25.21
C VAL A 871 -18.32 -17.81 24.20
N PRO A 872 -19.58 -17.57 24.59
CA PRO A 872 -20.56 -17.00 23.68
C PRO A 872 -20.25 -15.53 23.43
N VAL A 873 -19.50 -15.28 22.35
CA VAL A 873 -19.11 -13.96 21.85
C VAL A 873 -20.28 -12.97 21.86
N HIS A 874 -21.51 -13.39 21.52
CA HIS A 874 -22.71 -12.54 21.56
C HIS A 874 -23.13 -12.07 22.97
N LYS A 875 -22.91 -12.85 24.03
CA LYS A 875 -23.19 -12.44 25.43
C LYS A 875 -22.19 -11.39 25.91
N MET A 876 -20.96 -11.43 25.37
CA MET A 876 -19.94 -10.40 25.59
C MET A 876 -20.43 -9.02 25.15
N TYR A 877 -21.06 -8.94 23.97
CA TYR A 877 -21.60 -7.68 23.43
C TYR A 877 -22.80 -7.18 24.22
N ALA A 878 -23.75 -8.05 24.55
CA ALA A 878 -24.92 -7.63 25.32
C ALA A 878 -24.50 -7.02 26.66
N ALA A 879 -23.50 -7.61 27.31
CA ALA A 879 -22.89 -7.05 28.52
C ALA A 879 -22.27 -5.69 28.19
N LEU A 880 -21.30 -5.60 27.27
CA LEU A 880 -20.56 -4.36 26.94
C LEU A 880 -21.44 -3.19 26.46
N PHE A 881 -22.50 -3.46 25.69
CA PHE A 881 -23.48 -2.43 25.29
C PHE A 881 -24.29 -1.91 26.48
N GLU A 882 -24.66 -2.80 27.41
CA GLU A 882 -25.26 -2.38 28.67
C GLU A 882 -24.25 -1.61 29.53
N MET A 883 -22.97 -2.00 29.56
CA MET A 883 -21.90 -1.25 30.27
C MET A 883 -21.75 0.17 29.71
N GLU A 884 -21.68 0.36 28.39
CA GLU A 884 -21.58 1.69 27.77
C GLU A 884 -22.78 2.59 28.10
N LYS A 885 -23.98 2.00 28.13
CA LYS A 885 -25.24 2.70 28.43
C LYS A 885 -25.33 3.08 29.92
N ASN A 886 -24.82 2.22 30.79
CA ASN A 886 -24.95 2.34 32.23
C ASN A 886 -23.77 3.09 32.88
N HIS A 887 -22.63 3.26 32.18
CA HIS A 887 -21.46 3.93 32.72
C HIS A 887 -21.15 5.31 32.13
N PRO A 888 -21.03 6.34 32.99
CA PRO A 888 -20.79 7.71 32.55
C PRO A 888 -19.34 7.97 32.13
N THR A 889 -18.34 7.20 32.59
CA THR A 889 -16.91 7.44 32.34
C THR A 889 -16.22 6.27 31.63
N LEU A 890 -15.09 6.53 30.97
CA LEU A 890 -14.26 5.49 30.34
C LEU A 890 -13.65 4.56 31.38
N ASP A 891 -13.24 5.08 32.53
CA ASP A 891 -12.64 4.29 33.60
C ASP A 891 -13.62 3.24 34.14
N ALA A 892 -14.88 3.62 34.34
CA ALA A 892 -15.92 2.68 34.76
C ALA A 892 -16.19 1.59 33.71
N ILE A 893 -16.13 1.95 32.41
CA ILE A 893 -16.23 0.97 31.31
C ILE A 893 -15.03 0.02 31.34
N PHE A 894 -13.80 0.53 31.47
CA PHE A 894 -12.60 -0.30 31.56
C PHE A 894 -12.61 -1.22 32.78
N GLU A 895 -13.04 -0.73 33.94
CA GLU A 895 -13.15 -1.52 35.17
C GLU A 895 -14.17 -2.67 35.03
N GLU A 896 -15.34 -2.41 34.45
CA GLU A 896 -16.36 -3.44 34.27
C GLU A 896 -15.97 -4.47 33.19
N VAL A 897 -15.41 -4.02 32.05
CA VAL A 897 -14.85 -4.92 31.01
C VAL A 897 -13.82 -5.87 31.62
N ALA A 898 -13.01 -5.33 32.53
CA ALA A 898 -11.94 -6.04 33.17
C ALA A 898 -12.46 -7.07 34.18
N ASP A 899 -13.37 -6.70 35.09
CA ASP A 899 -13.99 -7.62 36.04
C ASP A 899 -14.77 -8.73 35.32
N TRP A 900 -15.39 -8.39 34.20
CA TRP A 900 -16.11 -9.32 33.36
C TRP A 900 -15.17 -10.29 32.61
N GLY A 901 -14.02 -9.82 32.10
CA GLY A 901 -12.98 -10.68 31.52
C GLY A 901 -12.41 -11.69 32.53
N VAL A 902 -12.23 -11.29 33.79
CA VAL A 902 -11.82 -12.16 34.90
C VAL A 902 -12.89 -13.23 35.20
N LYS A 903 -14.15 -12.82 35.29
CA LYS A 903 -15.28 -13.74 35.52
C LYS A 903 -15.34 -14.81 34.44
N LEU A 904 -15.14 -14.41 33.18
CA LEU A 904 -15.21 -15.28 32.03
C LEU A 904 -14.01 -16.24 31.94
N TRP A 905 -12.81 -15.77 32.31
CA TRP A 905 -11.64 -16.63 32.51
C TRP A 905 -11.88 -17.67 33.61
N ASN A 906 -12.44 -17.26 34.74
CA ASN A 906 -12.71 -18.15 35.86
C ASN A 906 -13.79 -19.19 35.53
N GLU A 907 -14.85 -18.80 34.81
CA GLU A 907 -15.88 -19.72 34.32
C GLU A 907 -15.29 -20.76 33.34
N ALA A 908 -14.42 -20.33 32.41
CA ALA A 908 -13.71 -21.24 31.53
C ALA A 908 -12.74 -22.17 32.29
N ALA A 909 -12.04 -21.66 33.31
CA ALA A 909 -11.13 -22.46 34.14
C ALA A 909 -11.86 -23.53 34.98
N VAL A 910 -13.08 -23.25 35.43
CA VAL A 910 -13.93 -24.17 36.22
C VAL A 910 -14.47 -25.34 35.37
N GLU A 911 -14.64 -25.16 34.06
CA GLU A 911 -15.04 -26.24 33.13
C GLU A 911 -13.90 -27.22 32.76
N GLY A 912 -12.76 -27.17 33.46
CA GLY A 912 -11.64 -28.12 33.30
C GLY A 912 -10.72 -27.82 32.11
N LEU A 913 -10.77 -26.61 31.57
CA LEU A 913 -10.08 -26.20 30.34
C LEU A 913 -8.60 -25.82 30.51
N VAL A 914 -7.97 -26.17 31.64
CA VAL A 914 -6.53 -25.94 31.88
C VAL A 914 -5.83 -27.27 32.13
N GLN A 915 -5.53 -27.99 31.04
CA GLN A 915 -4.38 -28.89 30.96
C GLN A 915 -3.70 -28.75 29.60
N THR A 916 -2.92 -27.68 29.43
CA THR A 916 -1.51 -27.68 28.96
C THR A 916 -0.94 -26.28 29.02
#